data_AF-A0A8H6LQM0-F1
#
_entry.id   AF-A0A8H6LQM0-F1
#
_cell.length_a   1.000
_cell.length_b   1.000
_cell.length_c   1.000
_cell.angle_alpha   90.00
_cell.angle_beta   90.00
_cell.angle_gamma   90.00
#
_symmetry.space_group_name_H-M   'P 1'
#
loop_
_entity.id
_entity.type
_entity.pdbx_description
1 polymer ?
#
loop_
_entity_poly.entity_id
_entity_poly.type
_entity_poly.pdbx_seq_one_letter_code
_entity_poly.pdbx_strand_id
1 'polypeptide(L)'
;MAANTFETQGVRVAVEGCGHGTLDAIYASVEESCKQRGWDGVDILIIGGDFQSVRNAADLSIMSCPVKYRRLGDFPKYYSGEQKAPYLTIFIAGNHEASSHLWELYYGGWVAPNIYYMGAANILRFGPLRIAGLSGIWKGFDYRKPHHERLPFSGDDVKSWYHIREFDVRKMLQVRTQVDVGLSHDWPRAVEWHGDHAELFKKKPFFKQESIDGTLGNVAAEYVMDRLRPPYWFSAHMHVKFAAVKVYKDAEPVAQESKEVLVPAPAPAPATEANPDEIDLDMDDDDDEGSKAEPVAEVKKSEAETKEAPEASNEVSDELRAQLPASFARPQPKKTPGQPVPPDITNKEVRFLALDKCEGHRHYLQLCEIQPFKPETSSEYPPSQESPRWRLQYDPEWLAITRVFHDSLIVGDRSVQAPPDLGEEHYLPLIEKEREWIEENVVKSGKLDVPYNFEITAPPHVPGAPEIVNEQPEEGICLIYPAFIATRPFETSSKSPLTMAQAFLTTVNQRTRNQFRPRVGKGGSASYQLRQYAEVTLGGGSLRKVVKLPEGEDENEWLAVNMVDFYNQINLLYGAITEFCSPQSCPEMKATDEFEYLWQDNENYKRPTKMPAPAYIEQLMSWVQANIDNEQVLPSKIGVPFPKSFPALVRQIFKRMYRVYAHIYCHHYPVIRELGLEPHLNTSFKQYVLFVDEHGLASGRDYWGPLGDLVDSMLKSD
;
A
#
# COMPACT_ATOMS: atom_id res chain seq x y z
N MET A 1 55.22 18.78 9.28
CA MET A 1 55.17 18.66 10.75
C MET A 1 53.82 19.17 11.22
N ALA A 2 53.06 18.33 11.92
CA ALA A 2 51.83 18.64 12.66
C ALA A 2 50.67 19.35 11.92
N ALA A 3 49.77 18.52 11.37
CA ALA A 3 48.32 18.74 11.48
C ALA A 3 47.61 17.36 11.63
N ASN A 4 48.16 16.48 12.47
CA ASN A 4 47.44 15.29 12.93
C ASN A 4 46.44 15.72 14.01
N THR A 5 45.16 15.85 13.66
CA THR A 5 44.02 15.69 14.58
C THR A 5 42.73 15.62 13.76
N PHE A 6 42.36 14.42 13.34
CA PHE A 6 40.98 13.89 13.33
C PHE A 6 41.05 12.44 12.81
N GLU A 7 41.57 11.54 13.65
CA GLU A 7 41.37 10.10 13.50
C GLU A 7 39.89 9.79 13.77
N THR A 8 39.02 10.09 12.80
CA THR A 8 37.61 9.66 12.81
C THR A 8 37.58 8.16 12.59
N GLN A 9 37.44 7.41 13.68
CA GLN A 9 37.44 5.94 13.68
C GLN A 9 36.15 5.34 13.11
N GLY A 10 35.09 6.14 12.93
CA GLY A 10 33.88 5.76 12.23
C GLY A 10 33.79 6.22 10.77
N VAL A 11 32.68 5.86 10.14
CA VAL A 11 32.28 6.29 8.80
C VAL A 11 31.60 7.65 8.89
N ARG A 12 32.01 8.59 8.03
CA ARG A 12 31.43 9.94 7.95
C ARG A 12 30.21 9.94 7.03
N VAL A 13 29.03 10.13 7.60
CA VAL A 13 27.75 10.03 6.92
C VAL A 13 27.07 11.39 6.88
N ALA A 14 26.61 11.80 5.69
CA ALA A 14 25.55 12.80 5.54
C ALA A 14 24.21 12.08 5.38
N VAL A 15 23.20 12.51 6.12
CA VAL A 15 21.81 12.03 5.97
C VAL A 15 20.94 13.22 5.57
N GLU A 16 20.22 13.05 4.48
CA GLU A 16 19.26 13.99 3.89
C GLU A 16 17.84 13.41 4.01
N GLY A 17 16.85 14.28 4.22
CA GLY A 17 15.43 13.90 4.20
C GLY A 17 14.90 13.65 2.78
N CYS A 18 13.95 14.47 2.32
CA CYS A 18 13.37 14.35 0.98
C CYS A 18 14.19 15.16 -0.04
N GLY A 19 14.67 14.52 -1.12
CA GLY A 19 15.57 15.15 -2.09
C GLY A 19 14.89 16.08 -3.11
N HIS A 20 13.66 15.77 -3.51
CA HIS A 20 12.85 16.45 -4.52
C HIS A 20 13.58 16.87 -5.81
N GLY A 21 14.57 16.09 -6.25
CA GLY A 21 15.36 16.37 -7.45
C GLY A 21 16.31 17.59 -7.34
N THR A 22 16.62 18.08 -6.13
CA THR A 22 17.46 19.28 -5.88
C THR A 22 18.93 18.94 -5.56
N LEU A 23 19.51 18.02 -6.33
CA LEU A 23 20.82 17.42 -6.03
C LEU A 23 21.96 18.44 -5.96
N ASP A 24 21.97 19.46 -6.83
CA ASP A 24 23.02 20.49 -6.84
C ASP A 24 23.05 21.26 -5.50
N ALA A 25 21.85 21.53 -4.94
CA ALA A 25 21.70 22.21 -3.65
C ALA A 25 22.09 21.30 -2.48
N ILE A 26 21.70 20.02 -2.50
CA ILE A 26 22.04 19.05 -1.46
C ILE A 26 23.57 18.87 -1.39
N TYR A 27 24.24 18.69 -2.53
CA TYR A 27 25.70 18.55 -2.56
C TYR A 27 26.43 19.80 -2.06
N ALA A 28 25.96 21.00 -2.44
CA ALA A 28 26.51 22.26 -1.93
C ALA A 28 26.32 22.40 -0.40
N SER A 29 25.16 22.02 0.14
CA SER A 29 24.90 22.02 1.59
C SER A 29 25.73 21.00 2.36
N VAL A 30 26.03 19.83 1.78
CA VAL A 30 26.98 18.86 2.34
C VAL A 30 28.39 19.44 2.36
N GLU A 31 28.85 20.05 1.25
CA GLU A 31 30.18 20.68 1.18
C GLU A 31 30.36 21.80 2.21
N GLU A 32 29.37 22.68 2.35
CA GLU A 32 29.37 23.76 3.35
C GLU A 32 29.31 23.23 4.79
N SER A 33 28.49 22.20 5.05
CA SER A 33 28.43 21.54 6.36
C SER A 33 29.75 20.83 6.73
N CYS A 34 30.46 20.27 5.75
CA CYS A 34 31.79 19.71 5.92
C CYS A 34 32.80 20.80 6.28
N LYS A 35 32.84 21.91 5.55
CA LYS A 35 33.72 23.07 5.83
C LYS A 35 33.52 23.59 7.27
N GLN A 36 32.27 23.75 7.70
CA GLN A 36 31.94 24.21 9.06
C GLN A 36 32.38 23.22 10.16
N ARG A 37 32.51 21.93 9.85
CA ARG A 37 33.01 20.89 10.77
C ARG A 37 34.52 20.63 10.67
N GLY A 38 35.21 21.25 9.72
CA GLY A 38 36.61 20.92 9.41
C GLY A 38 36.77 19.53 8.79
N TRP A 39 35.73 18.99 8.14
CA TRP A 39 35.80 17.76 7.36
C TRP A 39 36.19 18.07 5.91
N ASP A 40 37.09 17.27 5.34
CA ASP A 40 37.48 17.30 3.92
C ASP A 40 36.43 16.66 3.00
N GLY A 41 35.44 15.97 3.57
CA GLY A 41 34.28 15.41 2.88
C GLY A 41 33.51 14.41 3.77
N VAL A 42 32.44 13.86 3.23
CA VAL A 42 31.77 12.67 3.78
C VAL A 42 32.16 11.43 2.98
N ASP A 43 32.16 10.28 3.64
CA ASP A 43 32.39 8.99 2.98
C ASP A 43 31.16 8.57 2.15
N ILE A 44 29.95 8.91 2.63
CA ILE A 44 28.67 8.56 2.00
C ILE A 44 27.58 9.61 2.31
N LEU A 45 26.71 9.85 1.34
CA LEU A 45 25.45 10.58 1.46
C LEU A 45 24.29 9.58 1.38
N ILE A 46 23.35 9.65 2.32
CA ILE A 46 22.11 8.87 2.35
C ILE A 46 20.94 9.83 2.14
N ILE A 47 20.09 9.59 1.14
CA ILE A 47 18.85 10.36 0.92
C ILE A 47 17.65 9.49 1.28
N GLY A 48 16.80 9.98 2.18
CA GLY A 48 15.65 9.27 2.74
C GLY A 48 14.45 9.10 1.79
N GLY A 49 14.57 9.50 0.52
CA GLY A 49 13.58 9.30 -0.54
C GLY A 49 13.04 10.59 -1.15
N ASP A 50 11.98 10.45 -1.96
CA ASP A 50 11.54 11.46 -2.93
C ASP A 50 12.73 12.00 -3.75
N PHE A 51 13.61 11.09 -4.19
CA PHE A 51 14.87 11.43 -4.84
C PHE A 51 14.64 12.06 -6.23
N GLN A 52 13.62 11.58 -6.95
CA GLN A 52 13.23 12.00 -8.30
C GLN A 52 14.34 11.75 -9.34
N SER A 53 14.70 10.47 -9.56
CA SER A 53 15.68 10.00 -10.56
C SER A 53 15.18 10.09 -12.02
N VAL A 54 14.55 11.21 -12.38
CA VAL A 54 13.87 11.46 -13.65
C VAL A 54 14.91 11.65 -14.78
N ARG A 55 15.01 10.70 -15.71
CA ARG A 55 16.01 10.76 -16.81
C ARG A 55 15.63 11.78 -17.88
N ASN A 56 14.33 11.88 -18.15
CA ASN A 56 13.74 12.72 -19.19
C ASN A 56 12.26 13.04 -18.89
N ALA A 57 11.60 13.80 -19.78
CA ALA A 57 10.21 14.22 -19.61
C ALA A 57 9.20 13.06 -19.60
N ALA A 58 9.51 11.92 -20.22
CA ALA A 58 8.63 10.76 -20.23
C ALA A 58 8.56 10.10 -18.84
N ASP A 59 9.70 9.95 -18.13
CA ASP A 59 9.67 9.49 -16.73
C ASP A 59 8.87 10.45 -15.84
N LEU A 60 8.96 11.76 -16.10
CA LEU A 60 8.19 12.78 -15.39
C LEU A 60 6.67 12.67 -15.65
N SER A 61 6.26 12.11 -16.80
CA SER A 61 4.83 11.98 -17.16
C SER A 61 4.09 10.98 -16.26
N ILE A 62 4.80 10.00 -15.69
CA ILE A 62 4.28 8.98 -14.77
C ILE A 62 4.61 9.22 -13.29
N MET A 63 5.32 10.30 -12.94
CA MET A 63 5.59 10.64 -11.54
C MET A 63 4.29 10.98 -10.78
N SER A 64 4.10 10.45 -9.58
CA SER A 64 2.89 10.67 -8.74
C SER A 64 2.87 12.05 -8.07
N CYS A 65 2.85 13.08 -8.89
CA CYS A 65 2.84 14.49 -8.49
C CYS A 65 1.87 15.28 -9.38
N PRO A 66 1.06 16.22 -8.85
CA PRO A 66 0.21 17.08 -9.65
C PRO A 66 1.00 17.80 -10.75
N VAL A 67 0.49 17.76 -11.99
CA VAL A 67 1.22 18.22 -13.21
C VAL A 67 1.87 19.60 -13.07
N LYS A 68 1.21 20.56 -12.39
CA LYS A 68 1.73 21.91 -12.13
C LYS A 68 3.06 21.95 -11.34
N TYR A 69 3.34 20.95 -10.52
CA TYR A 69 4.52 20.85 -9.65
C TYR A 69 5.62 19.95 -10.23
N ARG A 70 5.33 19.19 -11.30
CA ARG A 70 6.32 18.37 -12.00
C ARG A 70 7.42 19.25 -12.58
N ARG A 71 8.68 18.90 -12.30
CA ARG A 71 9.91 19.51 -12.81
C ARG A 71 10.94 18.41 -13.02
N LEU A 72 11.83 18.56 -13.99
CA LEU A 72 12.91 17.58 -14.21
C LEU A 72 13.93 17.52 -13.07
N GLY A 73 14.15 18.66 -12.38
CA GLY A 73 15.20 18.76 -11.36
C GLY A 73 16.61 18.68 -11.96
N ASP A 74 17.58 18.37 -11.10
CA ASP A 74 19.00 18.33 -11.47
C ASP A 74 19.46 16.97 -12.03
N PHE A 75 18.74 15.89 -11.71
CA PHE A 75 19.16 14.52 -12.01
C PHE A 75 19.52 14.24 -13.49
N PRO A 76 18.86 14.80 -14.52
CA PRO A 76 19.27 14.57 -15.91
C PRO A 76 20.73 14.92 -16.23
N LYS A 77 21.34 15.88 -15.51
CA LYS A 77 22.77 16.23 -15.66
C LYS A 77 23.68 15.11 -15.17
N TYR A 78 23.30 14.44 -14.09
CA TYR A 78 24.02 13.30 -13.52
C TYR A 78 23.83 12.03 -14.36
N TYR A 79 22.62 11.82 -14.87
CA TYR A 79 22.29 10.68 -15.74
C TYR A 79 23.01 10.73 -17.09
N SER A 80 23.08 11.91 -17.71
CA SER A 80 23.78 12.14 -18.97
C SER A 80 25.31 12.15 -18.85
N GLY A 81 25.84 12.27 -17.63
CA GLY A 81 27.28 12.40 -17.37
C GLY A 81 27.83 13.83 -17.56
N GLU A 82 26.98 14.84 -17.73
CA GLU A 82 27.37 16.26 -17.69
C GLU A 82 27.95 16.63 -16.31
N GLN A 83 27.37 16.06 -15.25
CA GLN A 83 27.86 16.18 -13.88
C GLN A 83 28.10 14.79 -13.27
N LYS A 84 28.94 14.73 -12.23
CA LYS A 84 29.22 13.52 -11.44
C LYS A 84 29.00 13.83 -9.96
N ALA A 85 28.31 12.94 -9.25
CA ALA A 85 28.08 13.13 -7.82
C ALA A 85 29.41 13.15 -7.04
N PRO A 86 29.67 14.18 -6.20
CA PRO A 86 30.95 14.36 -5.51
C PRO A 86 31.18 13.33 -4.39
N TYR A 87 30.10 12.81 -3.80
CA TYR A 87 30.11 11.79 -2.75
C TYR A 87 29.33 10.56 -3.22
N LEU A 88 29.71 9.37 -2.75
CA LEU A 88 28.89 8.18 -2.95
C LEU A 88 27.52 8.45 -2.36
N THR A 89 26.48 8.40 -3.20
CA THR A 89 25.11 8.71 -2.80
C THR A 89 24.28 7.44 -2.86
N ILE A 90 23.69 7.03 -1.74
CA ILE A 90 22.68 5.97 -1.70
C ILE A 90 21.31 6.54 -1.37
N PHE A 91 20.24 5.94 -1.89
CA PHE A 91 18.89 6.35 -1.56
C PHE A 91 17.88 5.20 -1.62
N ILE A 92 16.80 5.35 -0.86
CA ILE A 92 15.57 4.57 -0.96
C ILE A 92 14.51 5.38 -1.72
N ALA A 93 13.49 4.76 -2.29
CA ALA A 93 12.43 5.48 -3.00
C ALA A 93 11.42 6.08 -2.02
N GLY A 94 10.91 7.28 -2.33
CA GLY A 94 9.72 7.84 -1.71
C GLY A 94 8.47 7.62 -2.56
N ASN A 95 7.54 8.59 -2.54
CA ASN A 95 6.32 8.58 -3.34
C ASN A 95 6.37 9.52 -4.57
N HIS A 96 7.33 10.45 -4.62
CA HIS A 96 7.60 11.30 -5.78
C HIS A 96 8.84 10.80 -6.50
N GLU A 97 8.68 9.83 -7.39
CA GLU A 97 9.80 9.15 -8.03
C GLU A 97 9.60 8.93 -9.54
N ALA A 98 10.71 8.65 -10.23
CA ALA A 98 10.71 8.14 -11.59
C ALA A 98 10.42 6.63 -11.57
N SER A 99 9.16 6.28 -11.33
CA SER A 99 8.71 4.91 -11.05
C SER A 99 9.18 3.88 -12.10
N SER A 100 9.19 4.23 -13.40
CA SER A 100 9.76 3.43 -14.50
C SER A 100 11.23 3.06 -14.25
N HIS A 101 12.07 4.07 -14.07
CA HIS A 101 13.52 3.95 -13.92
C HIS A 101 13.89 3.15 -12.67
N LEU A 102 13.18 3.37 -11.56
CA LEU A 102 13.42 2.64 -10.31
C LEU A 102 12.86 1.20 -10.35
N TRP A 103 11.92 0.89 -11.24
CA TRP A 103 11.43 -0.49 -11.45
C TRP A 103 12.43 -1.37 -12.19
N GLU A 104 13.16 -0.82 -13.17
CA GLU A 104 14.29 -1.47 -13.84
C GLU A 104 15.32 -1.98 -12.80
N LEU A 105 15.41 -1.31 -11.65
CA LEU A 105 16.38 -1.52 -10.58
C LEU A 105 15.74 -2.06 -9.28
N TYR A 106 14.74 -2.96 -9.39
CA TYR A 106 14.04 -3.55 -8.23
C TYR A 106 14.96 -4.12 -7.12
N TYR A 107 16.08 -4.76 -7.50
CA TYR A 107 17.09 -5.30 -6.57
C TYR A 107 18.16 -4.27 -6.14
N GLY A 108 18.02 -3.02 -6.56
CA GLY A 108 19.00 -1.95 -6.43
C GLY A 108 20.02 -1.94 -7.56
N GLY A 109 20.63 -0.77 -7.78
CA GLY A 109 21.65 -0.56 -8.80
C GLY A 109 21.99 0.91 -9.02
N TRP A 110 22.96 1.17 -9.88
CA TRP A 110 23.38 2.53 -10.20
C TRP A 110 22.35 3.22 -11.10
N VAL A 111 21.79 4.34 -10.63
CA VAL A 111 20.94 5.21 -11.47
C VAL A 111 21.76 6.24 -12.23
N ALA A 112 22.98 6.54 -11.76
CA ALA A 112 23.96 7.42 -12.38
C ALA A 112 25.35 7.11 -11.77
N PRO A 113 26.46 7.60 -12.35
CA PRO A 113 27.79 7.40 -11.78
C PRO A 113 27.88 7.94 -10.35
N ASN A 114 28.24 7.07 -9.40
CA ASN A 114 28.36 7.37 -7.96
C ASN A 114 27.01 7.61 -7.23
N ILE A 115 25.87 7.27 -7.85
CA ILE A 115 24.52 7.32 -7.25
C ILE A 115 23.85 5.94 -7.36
N TYR A 116 23.57 5.29 -6.22
CA TYR A 116 23.01 3.94 -6.12
C TYR A 116 21.62 3.95 -5.49
N TYR A 117 20.63 3.44 -6.21
CA TYR A 117 19.30 3.14 -5.67
C TYR A 117 19.33 1.82 -4.92
N MET A 118 18.83 1.77 -3.69
CA MET A 118 18.82 0.54 -2.90
C MET A 118 17.89 -0.55 -3.46
N GLY A 119 16.84 -0.22 -4.24
CA GLY A 119 15.82 -1.19 -4.64
C GLY A 119 14.59 -1.14 -3.73
N ALA A 120 13.61 -2.04 -3.96
CA ALA A 120 12.37 -2.07 -3.19
C ALA A 120 12.62 -2.37 -1.69
N ALA A 121 13.52 -3.32 -1.41
CA ALA A 121 14.13 -3.53 -0.11
C ALA A 121 15.54 -4.11 -0.32
N ASN A 122 16.50 -3.76 0.55
CA ASN A 122 17.89 -4.22 0.41
C ASN A 122 18.67 -4.12 1.73
N ILE A 123 19.75 -4.90 1.86
CA ILE A 123 20.82 -4.65 2.82
C ILE A 123 22.16 -4.62 2.07
N LEU A 124 22.86 -3.49 2.19
CA LEU A 124 24.19 -3.29 1.63
C LEU A 124 25.20 -3.13 2.76
N ARG A 125 26.46 -3.48 2.47
CA ARG A 125 27.59 -3.21 3.35
C ARG A 125 28.38 -2.01 2.80
N PHE A 126 28.70 -1.05 3.65
CA PHE A 126 29.57 0.07 3.33
C PHE A 126 30.71 0.13 4.35
N GLY A 127 31.86 -0.44 3.98
CA GLY A 127 32.95 -0.72 4.91
C GLY A 127 32.45 -1.56 6.10
N PRO A 128 32.58 -1.10 7.35
CA PRO A 128 32.15 -1.85 8.52
C PRO A 128 30.62 -1.84 8.74
N LEU A 129 29.87 -0.94 8.10
CA LEU A 129 28.44 -0.74 8.37
C LEU A 129 27.55 -1.61 7.47
N ARG A 130 26.51 -2.21 8.05
CA ARG A 130 25.36 -2.78 7.33
C ARG A 130 24.19 -1.79 7.33
N ILE A 131 23.71 -1.46 6.14
CA ILE A 131 22.65 -0.48 5.90
C ILE A 131 21.46 -1.20 5.26
N ALA A 132 20.36 -1.30 6.02
CA ALA A 132 19.08 -1.81 5.57
C ALA A 132 18.21 -0.66 5.03
N GLY A 133 17.59 -0.85 3.87
CA GLY A 133 16.66 0.10 3.28
C GLY A 133 15.34 -0.54 2.87
N LEU A 134 14.24 0.15 3.17
CA LEU A 134 12.88 -0.17 2.73
C LEU A 134 12.31 1.03 1.96
N SER A 135 12.05 0.84 0.67
CA SER A 135 11.57 1.89 -0.23
C SER A 135 10.05 1.96 -0.27
N GLY A 136 9.51 3.16 -0.48
CA GLY A 136 8.08 3.43 -0.62
C GLY A 136 7.40 3.89 0.68
N ILE A 137 6.06 3.92 0.66
CA ILE A 137 5.20 4.29 1.80
C ILE A 137 4.13 3.24 2.11
N TRP A 138 3.55 3.31 3.30
CA TRP A 138 2.49 2.43 3.75
C TRP A 138 1.13 2.71 3.10
N LYS A 139 0.53 1.68 2.48
CA LYS A 139 -0.92 1.57 2.23
C LYS A 139 -1.40 0.14 2.45
N GLY A 140 -2.21 -0.06 3.50
CA GLY A 140 -2.66 -1.39 3.91
C GLY A 140 -3.45 -2.19 2.86
N PHE A 141 -4.13 -1.52 1.93
CA PHE A 141 -4.91 -2.19 0.86
C PHE A 141 -4.02 -2.77 -0.26
N ASP A 142 -2.84 -2.20 -0.50
CA ASP A 142 -1.87 -2.71 -1.48
C ASP A 142 -0.83 -3.64 -0.85
N TYR A 143 -0.65 -3.59 0.47
CA TYR A 143 0.38 -4.34 1.19
C TYR A 143 0.44 -5.84 0.83
N ARG A 144 -0.72 -6.50 0.66
CA ARG A 144 -0.80 -7.93 0.32
C ARG A 144 -0.92 -8.23 -1.17
N LYS A 145 -0.87 -7.23 -2.05
CA LYS A 145 -0.87 -7.42 -3.51
C LYS A 145 0.54 -7.73 -3.99
N PRO A 146 0.71 -8.41 -5.14
CA PRO A 146 2.00 -8.43 -5.81
C PRO A 146 2.34 -7.05 -6.39
N HIS A 147 3.58 -6.96 -6.87
CA HIS A 147 4.08 -5.90 -7.76
C HIS A 147 3.55 -6.14 -9.17
N HIS A 148 2.36 -5.62 -9.45
CA HIS A 148 1.58 -5.88 -10.68
C HIS A 148 1.69 -4.75 -11.70
N GLU A 149 2.41 -3.69 -11.35
CA GLU A 149 2.58 -2.47 -12.13
C GLU A 149 3.43 -2.75 -13.38
N ARG A 150 2.93 -2.34 -14.54
CA ARG A 150 3.62 -2.53 -15.83
C ARG A 150 3.32 -1.40 -16.80
N LEU A 151 4.35 -0.93 -17.51
CA LEU A 151 4.18 0.13 -18.52
C LEU A 151 3.28 -0.35 -19.68
N PRO A 152 2.41 0.52 -20.25
CA PRO A 152 2.09 1.87 -19.77
C PRO A 152 1.24 1.84 -18.50
N PHE A 153 1.67 2.59 -17.48
CA PHE A 153 0.99 2.70 -16.19
C PHE A 153 -0.38 3.36 -16.32
N SER A 154 -1.39 2.75 -15.73
CA SER A 154 -2.67 3.40 -15.41
C SER A 154 -2.48 4.42 -14.28
N GLY A 155 -3.51 5.25 -14.04
CA GLY A 155 -3.50 6.22 -12.93
C GLY A 155 -3.40 5.58 -11.53
N ASP A 156 -3.72 4.28 -11.42
CA ASP A 156 -3.56 3.50 -10.20
C ASP A 156 -2.14 2.93 -10.08
N ASP A 157 -1.55 2.39 -11.15
CA ASP A 157 -0.17 1.86 -11.14
C ASP A 157 0.84 2.94 -10.72
N VAL A 158 0.63 4.19 -11.18
CA VAL A 158 1.42 5.36 -10.78
C VAL A 158 1.49 5.53 -9.26
N LYS A 159 0.43 5.16 -8.54
CA LYS A 159 0.35 5.24 -7.07
C LYS A 159 0.77 3.96 -6.39
N SER A 160 0.29 2.82 -6.86
CA SER A 160 0.53 1.53 -6.21
C SER A 160 1.99 1.10 -6.28
N TRP A 161 2.75 1.55 -7.30
CA TRP A 161 4.19 1.26 -7.45
C TRP A 161 5.02 1.53 -6.18
N TYR A 162 4.85 2.71 -5.55
CA TYR A 162 5.63 3.08 -4.35
C TYR A 162 4.97 2.62 -3.04
N HIS A 163 3.87 1.86 -3.07
CA HIS A 163 3.31 1.30 -1.85
C HIS A 163 4.10 0.05 -1.42
N ILE A 164 4.55 0.00 -0.17
CA ILE A 164 5.33 -1.13 0.35
C ILE A 164 4.53 -2.43 0.25
N ARG A 165 5.18 -3.51 -0.19
CA ARG A 165 4.60 -4.86 -0.26
C ARG A 165 5.09 -5.77 0.84
N GLU A 166 4.20 -6.65 1.28
CA GLU A 166 4.47 -7.68 2.27
C GLU A 166 5.57 -8.63 1.81
N PHE A 167 5.66 -8.93 0.50
CA PHE A 167 6.76 -9.71 -0.08
C PHE A 167 8.15 -9.10 0.18
N ASP A 168 8.27 -7.78 0.13
CA ASP A 168 9.53 -7.08 0.41
C ASP A 168 9.88 -7.08 1.89
N VAL A 169 8.88 -6.83 2.73
CA VAL A 169 9.00 -6.91 4.19
C VAL A 169 9.36 -8.32 4.63
N ARG A 170 8.74 -9.36 4.08
CA ARG A 170 8.97 -10.76 4.47
C ARG A 170 10.43 -11.17 4.33
N LYS A 171 11.11 -10.73 3.26
CA LYS A 171 12.56 -10.88 3.09
C LYS A 171 13.34 -10.20 4.22
N MET A 172 13.03 -8.94 4.53
CA MET A 172 13.67 -8.19 5.63
C MET A 172 13.45 -8.87 6.99
N LEU A 173 12.29 -9.51 7.19
CA LEU A 173 11.99 -10.28 8.40
C LEU A 173 12.76 -11.61 8.51
N GLN A 174 13.34 -12.13 7.43
CA GLN A 174 14.20 -13.33 7.49
C GLN A 174 15.64 -13.04 7.94
N VAL A 175 16.02 -11.76 8.07
CA VAL A 175 17.35 -11.36 8.53
C VAL A 175 17.52 -11.77 10.00
N ARG A 176 18.67 -12.38 10.30
CA ARG A 176 18.99 -12.93 11.62
C ARG A 176 20.22 -12.29 12.27
N THR A 177 21.09 -11.63 11.50
CA THR A 177 22.28 -10.96 12.07
C THR A 177 22.11 -9.45 12.19
N GLN A 178 22.73 -8.84 13.22
CA GLN A 178 22.61 -7.42 13.56
C GLN A 178 22.91 -6.47 12.38
N VAL A 179 22.08 -5.44 12.22
CA VAL A 179 22.24 -4.33 11.24
C VAL A 179 22.57 -3.04 12.01
N ASP A 180 23.32 -2.12 11.37
CA ASP A 180 23.79 -0.87 12.00
C ASP A 180 22.87 0.33 11.73
N VAL A 181 22.35 0.42 10.50
CA VAL A 181 21.48 1.52 10.03
C VAL A 181 20.24 0.96 9.34
N GLY A 182 19.05 1.45 9.70
CA GLY A 182 17.80 1.21 8.98
C GLY A 182 17.25 2.48 8.32
N LEU A 183 16.65 2.34 7.14
CA LEU A 183 16.07 3.45 6.36
C LEU A 183 14.63 3.11 5.94
N SER A 184 13.70 4.04 6.13
CA SER A 184 12.36 4.03 5.51
C SER A 184 11.90 5.45 5.17
N HIS A 185 11.19 5.65 4.06
CA HIS A 185 10.82 7.00 3.64
C HIS A 185 9.82 7.64 4.62
N ASP A 186 8.70 6.95 4.85
CA ASP A 186 7.79 7.26 5.94
C ASP A 186 8.27 6.66 7.28
N TRP A 187 7.75 7.20 8.37
CA TRP A 187 8.21 6.88 9.72
C TRP A 187 7.65 5.53 10.17
N PRO A 188 8.40 4.69 10.88
CA PRO A 188 7.83 3.54 11.60
C PRO A 188 6.66 4.01 12.49
N ARG A 189 5.54 3.29 12.43
CA ARG A 189 4.34 3.66 13.20
C ARG A 189 4.65 3.76 14.70
N ALA A 190 4.01 4.73 15.36
CA ALA A 190 4.12 5.02 16.79
C ALA A 190 5.52 5.47 17.28
N VAL A 191 6.50 5.71 16.38
CA VAL A 191 7.83 6.19 16.75
C VAL A 191 7.80 7.58 17.42
N GLU A 192 6.77 8.37 17.16
CA GLU A 192 6.56 9.69 17.76
C GLU A 192 6.39 9.63 19.28
N TRP A 193 5.79 8.56 19.82
CA TRP A 193 5.63 8.36 21.26
C TRP A 193 6.95 8.09 21.99
N HIS A 194 8.04 7.88 21.25
CA HIS A 194 9.39 7.68 21.77
C HIS A 194 10.28 8.95 21.72
N GLY A 195 9.70 10.11 21.40
CA GLY A 195 10.39 11.42 21.42
C GLY A 195 9.51 12.52 22.01
N ASP A 196 9.83 13.80 21.76
CA ASP A 196 9.00 14.94 22.19
C ASP A 196 7.75 15.10 21.29
N HIS A 197 6.80 14.18 21.47
CA HIS A 197 5.50 14.23 20.80
C HIS A 197 4.72 15.51 21.14
N ALA A 198 4.98 16.14 22.31
CA ALA A 198 4.30 17.37 22.71
C ALA A 198 4.77 18.60 21.90
N GLU A 199 6.05 18.66 21.53
CA GLU A 199 6.55 19.66 20.57
C GLU A 199 6.13 19.31 19.13
N LEU A 200 6.18 18.03 18.75
CA LEU A 200 5.75 17.57 17.43
C LEU A 200 4.29 17.96 17.14
N PHE A 201 3.37 17.67 18.05
CA PHE A 201 1.94 17.99 17.90
C PHE A 201 1.65 19.50 17.95
N LYS A 202 2.53 20.33 18.54
CA LYS A 202 2.44 21.80 18.39
C LYS A 202 2.81 22.26 16.98
N LYS A 203 3.83 21.63 16.37
CA LYS A 203 4.27 21.92 14.98
C LYS A 203 3.32 21.34 13.93
N LYS A 204 2.71 20.17 14.19
CA LYS A 204 1.84 19.41 13.30
C LYS A 204 0.59 18.92 14.08
N PRO A 205 -0.44 19.77 14.30
CA PRO A 205 -1.59 19.40 15.14
C PRO A 205 -2.37 18.16 14.68
N PHE A 206 -2.46 17.93 13.37
CA PHE A 206 -3.18 16.79 12.79
C PHE A 206 -2.57 15.43 13.20
N PHE A 207 -1.24 15.35 13.35
CA PHE A 207 -0.54 14.14 13.78
C PHE A 207 -1.03 13.63 15.14
N LYS A 208 -1.51 14.51 16.03
CA LYS A 208 -2.00 14.09 17.35
C LYS A 208 -3.16 13.10 17.22
N GLN A 209 -4.08 13.32 16.30
CA GLN A 209 -5.24 12.44 16.12
C GLN A 209 -4.80 11.13 15.44
N GLU A 210 -4.01 11.22 14.39
CA GLU A 210 -3.46 10.05 13.68
C GLU A 210 -2.60 9.14 14.59
N SER A 211 -1.86 9.73 15.54
CA SER A 211 -1.10 9.02 16.58
C SER A 211 -1.98 8.33 17.63
N ILE A 212 -3.13 8.92 17.98
CA ILE A 212 -4.10 8.33 18.91
C ILE A 212 -4.86 7.19 18.23
N ASP A 213 -5.25 7.37 16.97
CA ASP A 213 -5.96 6.37 16.17
C ASP A 213 -5.04 5.24 15.66
N GLY A 214 -3.73 5.36 15.86
CA GLY A 214 -2.73 4.37 15.44
C GLY A 214 -2.55 4.29 13.91
N THR A 215 -2.87 5.37 13.20
CA THR A 215 -2.79 5.50 11.74
C THR A 215 -1.57 6.30 11.26
N LEU A 216 -0.88 7.04 12.15
CA LEU A 216 0.33 7.77 11.80
C LEU A 216 1.50 6.81 11.51
N GLY A 217 2.12 6.98 10.35
CA GLY A 217 3.32 6.25 9.96
C GLY A 217 3.05 4.85 9.40
N ASN A 218 4.08 4.02 9.43
CA ASN A 218 4.22 2.82 8.62
C ASN A 218 4.32 1.56 9.49
N VAL A 219 3.33 0.68 9.33
CA VAL A 219 3.21 -0.60 10.02
C VAL A 219 4.28 -1.60 9.55
N ALA A 220 4.64 -1.60 8.26
CA ALA A 220 5.72 -2.42 7.74
C ALA A 220 7.10 -1.99 8.26
N ALA A 221 7.38 -0.68 8.29
CA ALA A 221 8.62 -0.16 8.85
C ALA A 221 8.72 -0.40 10.37
N GLU A 222 7.60 -0.36 11.11
CA GLU A 222 7.54 -0.80 12.51
C GLU A 222 7.97 -2.27 12.66
N TYR A 223 7.42 -3.19 11.85
CA TYR A 223 7.79 -4.61 11.90
C TYR A 223 9.29 -4.83 11.59
N VAL A 224 9.83 -4.15 10.58
CA VAL A 224 11.25 -4.25 10.21
C VAL A 224 12.14 -3.64 11.28
N MET A 225 11.80 -2.48 11.85
CA MET A 225 12.54 -1.85 12.94
C MET A 225 12.55 -2.74 14.20
N ASP A 226 11.41 -3.34 14.55
CA ASP A 226 11.27 -4.15 15.77
C ASP A 226 11.90 -5.55 15.65
N ARG A 227 12.08 -6.05 14.41
CA ARG A 227 12.91 -7.21 14.07
C ARG A 227 14.40 -6.87 14.09
N LEU A 228 14.84 -5.88 13.31
CA LEU A 228 16.26 -5.62 13.02
C LEU A 228 16.97 -4.83 14.13
N ARG A 229 16.22 -3.99 14.86
CA ARG A 229 16.71 -3.10 15.93
C ARG A 229 18.06 -2.42 15.59
N PRO A 230 18.20 -1.71 14.47
CA PRO A 230 19.46 -1.05 14.15
C PRO A 230 19.71 0.13 15.10
N PRO A 231 20.95 0.36 15.59
CA PRO A 231 21.26 1.50 16.45
C PRO A 231 20.82 2.86 15.92
N TYR A 232 20.76 3.02 14.58
CA TYR A 232 20.26 4.21 13.91
C TYR A 232 19.10 3.87 12.96
N TRP A 233 18.03 4.65 13.00
CA TRP A 233 16.97 4.61 12.00
C TRP A 233 16.72 6.00 11.42
N PHE A 234 16.73 6.12 10.09
CA PHE A 234 16.52 7.40 9.40
C PHE A 234 15.25 7.38 8.54
N SER A 235 14.49 8.48 8.60
CA SER A 235 13.27 8.66 7.78
C SER A 235 13.07 10.10 7.30
N ALA A 236 12.12 10.27 6.39
CA ALA A 236 11.82 11.53 5.72
C ALA A 236 10.30 11.78 5.69
N HIS A 237 9.73 12.08 4.51
CA HIS A 237 8.31 12.22 4.17
C HIS A 237 7.50 13.32 4.90
N MET A 238 7.50 13.31 6.24
CA MET A 238 6.63 14.14 7.08
C MET A 238 7.01 15.63 7.12
N HIS A 239 8.13 16.02 6.49
CA HIS A 239 8.62 17.39 6.39
C HIS A 239 8.65 18.10 7.76
N VAL A 240 9.36 17.48 8.70
CA VAL A 240 9.66 17.99 10.04
C VAL A 240 10.85 17.21 10.62
N LYS A 241 11.84 17.92 11.17
CA LYS A 241 12.91 17.27 11.94
C LYS A 241 12.37 16.78 13.28
N PHE A 242 12.57 15.51 13.58
CA PHE A 242 12.15 14.88 14.81
C PHE A 242 13.15 13.80 15.22
N ALA A 243 13.39 13.64 16.52
CA ALA A 243 14.29 12.63 17.05
C ALA A 243 13.60 11.88 18.21
N ALA A 244 13.82 10.57 18.25
CA ALA A 244 13.21 9.67 19.23
C ALA A 244 14.18 8.53 19.57
N VAL A 245 13.95 7.89 20.73
CA VAL A 245 14.75 6.74 21.18
C VAL A 245 13.81 5.61 21.59
N LYS A 246 13.67 4.60 20.73
CA LYS A 246 12.84 3.42 21.01
C LYS A 246 13.67 2.38 21.76
N VAL A 247 13.29 2.09 23.00
CA VAL A 247 13.94 1.13 23.88
C VAL A 247 13.13 -0.15 23.96
N TYR A 248 13.77 -1.28 23.70
CA TYR A 248 13.18 -2.62 23.75
C TYR A 248 13.48 -3.26 25.11
N LYS A 249 12.42 -3.75 25.77
CA LYS A 249 12.55 -4.57 26.98
C LYS A 249 12.87 -6.02 26.60
N ASP A 250 13.54 -6.73 27.49
CA ASP A 250 13.66 -8.17 27.39
C ASP A 250 12.29 -8.82 27.56
N ALA A 251 12.03 -9.89 26.80
CA ALA A 251 10.81 -10.68 26.99
C ALA A 251 10.91 -11.42 28.33
N GLU A 252 9.86 -11.31 29.16
CA GLU A 252 9.77 -12.17 30.34
C GLU A 252 9.73 -13.64 29.90
N PRO A 253 10.48 -14.54 30.57
CA PRO A 253 10.53 -15.94 30.18
C PRO A 253 9.15 -16.58 30.39
N VAL A 254 8.47 -16.90 29.29
CA VAL A 254 7.23 -17.68 29.31
C VAL A 254 7.54 -19.04 29.93
N ALA A 255 7.02 -19.28 31.13
CA ALA A 255 7.24 -20.53 31.84
C ALA A 255 6.68 -21.70 31.03
N GLN A 256 7.57 -22.55 30.51
CA GLN A 256 7.20 -23.80 29.87
C GLN A 256 6.82 -24.81 30.95
N GLU A 257 5.53 -24.95 31.25
CA GLU A 257 5.04 -26.07 32.05
C GLU A 257 5.25 -27.39 31.31
N SER A 258 6.23 -28.16 31.78
CA SER A 258 6.52 -29.50 31.30
C SER A 258 5.39 -30.47 31.69
N LYS A 259 4.54 -30.85 30.73
CA LYS A 259 3.55 -31.91 30.92
C LYS A 259 4.23 -33.28 31.02
N GLU A 260 4.45 -33.76 32.24
CA GLU A 260 4.69 -35.19 32.47
C GLU A 260 3.42 -36.00 32.15
N VAL A 261 3.62 -37.19 31.57
CA VAL A 261 2.53 -38.06 31.11
C VAL A 261 2.18 -39.06 32.22
N LEU A 262 0.97 -38.94 32.78
CA LEU A 262 0.38 -39.92 33.70
C LEU A 262 -0.89 -40.54 33.10
N VAL A 263 -1.03 -41.84 33.29
CA VAL A 263 -1.99 -42.73 32.61
C VAL A 263 -3.35 -42.71 33.34
N PRO A 264 -4.51 -42.69 32.63
CA PRO A 264 -5.82 -42.57 33.28
C PRO A 264 -6.32 -43.86 33.92
N ALA A 265 -7.09 -43.72 35.01
CA ALA A 265 -7.87 -44.77 35.66
C ALA A 265 -9.37 -44.40 35.65
N PRO A 266 -10.30 -45.37 35.74
CA PRO A 266 -11.65 -45.21 35.17
C PRO A 266 -12.69 -44.57 36.11
N ALA A 267 -13.71 -43.96 35.49
CA ALA A 267 -14.83 -43.29 36.16
C ALA A 267 -15.98 -44.24 36.57
N PRO A 268 -16.74 -43.90 37.64
CA PRO A 268 -18.09 -44.40 37.89
C PRO A 268 -19.16 -43.45 37.32
N ALA A 269 -20.33 -44.00 36.98
CA ALA A 269 -21.42 -43.32 36.28
C ALA A 269 -22.64 -43.05 37.22
N PRO A 270 -23.85 -42.67 36.75
CA PRO A 270 -24.47 -41.41 37.16
C PRO A 270 -25.74 -41.57 38.01
N ALA A 271 -26.30 -40.44 38.48
CA ALA A 271 -27.63 -40.39 39.09
C ALA A 271 -28.49 -39.29 38.44
N THR A 272 -29.69 -39.69 38.02
CA THR A 272 -30.86 -38.84 37.77
C THR A 272 -31.39 -38.26 39.10
N GLU A 273 -32.34 -37.33 39.22
CA GLU A 273 -33.41 -36.76 38.38
C GLU A 273 -33.69 -35.33 38.95
N ALA A 274 -34.52 -34.42 38.43
CA ALA A 274 -35.56 -34.46 37.40
C ALA A 274 -35.66 -33.07 36.70
N ASN A 275 -36.76 -32.80 35.99
CA ASN A 275 -37.13 -31.53 35.35
C ASN A 275 -38.58 -31.17 35.73
N PRO A 276 -38.94 -29.92 36.09
CA PRO A 276 -40.33 -29.50 36.27
C PRO A 276 -40.93 -29.02 34.94
N ASP A 277 -41.94 -29.77 34.48
CA ASP A 277 -42.74 -29.66 33.24
C ASP A 277 -43.26 -28.22 32.92
N GLU A 278 -43.37 -27.76 31.66
CA GLU A 278 -44.33 -28.18 30.60
C GLU A 278 -45.81 -28.14 31.07
N ILE A 279 -46.83 -27.58 30.40
CA ILE A 279 -47.04 -26.56 29.33
C ILE A 279 -48.34 -25.78 29.78
N ASP A 280 -48.97 -24.81 29.11
CA ASP A 280 -49.62 -24.82 27.79
C ASP A 280 -50.20 -23.42 27.48
N LEU A 281 -50.64 -23.22 26.24
CA LEU A 281 -51.19 -21.98 25.68
C LEU A 281 -52.69 -21.80 26.03
N ASP A 282 -53.15 -20.55 26.24
CA ASP A 282 -54.19 -19.95 25.38
C ASP A 282 -54.59 -18.50 25.76
N MET A 283 -55.23 -17.89 24.76
CA MET A 283 -55.70 -16.52 24.52
C MET A 283 -56.42 -15.70 25.62
N ASP A 284 -56.22 -14.39 25.47
CA ASP A 284 -57.15 -13.24 25.59
C ASP A 284 -57.61 -12.64 26.94
N ASP A 285 -57.45 -11.30 26.95
CA ASP A 285 -58.30 -10.23 27.48
C ASP A 285 -58.27 -9.72 28.95
N ASP A 286 -58.46 -8.39 28.99
CA ASP A 286 -58.93 -7.46 30.02
C ASP A 286 -58.01 -6.96 31.19
N ASP A 287 -57.61 -5.69 30.98
CA ASP A 287 -57.88 -4.52 31.85
C ASP A 287 -57.15 -4.26 33.20
N ASP A 288 -56.17 -3.35 33.10
CA ASP A 288 -56.25 -1.93 33.54
C ASP A 288 -55.99 -1.48 35.01
N GLU A 289 -55.51 -0.24 35.11
CA GLU A 289 -55.32 0.71 36.25
C GLU A 289 -55.00 0.14 37.67
N GLY A 290 -53.87 0.51 38.31
CA GLY A 290 -53.58 1.87 38.82
C GLY A 290 -53.86 1.91 40.34
N SER A 291 -53.03 2.45 41.25
CA SER A 291 -52.36 3.75 41.18
C SER A 291 -51.54 4.04 42.46
N LYS A 292 -50.51 4.90 42.31
CA LYS A 292 -49.87 5.87 43.25
C LYS A 292 -50.18 5.81 44.77
N ALA A 293 -49.14 5.86 45.62
CA ALA A 293 -48.67 7.09 46.29
C ALA A 293 -47.60 6.87 47.41
N GLU A 294 -46.58 7.74 47.45
CA GLU A 294 -45.70 8.02 48.63
C GLU A 294 -46.33 9.14 49.52
N PRO A 295 -45.69 9.75 50.55
CA PRO A 295 -44.43 9.47 51.30
C PRO A 295 -44.66 9.36 52.84
N VAL A 296 -43.67 9.37 53.76
CA VAL A 296 -42.97 10.53 54.41
C VAL A 296 -41.78 10.01 55.28
N ALA A 297 -40.81 10.88 55.61
CA ALA A 297 -39.44 10.58 56.07
C ALA A 297 -39.15 10.69 57.61
N GLU A 298 -37.84 10.83 57.95
CA GLU A 298 -37.14 11.05 59.25
C GLU A 298 -36.51 9.78 59.90
N VAL A 299 -35.32 9.74 60.56
CA VAL A 299 -34.34 10.74 61.12
C VAL A 299 -32.86 10.31 60.83
N LYS A 300 -31.85 11.19 61.04
CA LYS A 300 -30.38 10.99 60.84
C LYS A 300 -29.57 10.58 62.11
N LYS A 301 -28.30 10.18 61.87
CA LYS A 301 -27.10 10.04 62.78
C LYS A 301 -26.94 8.68 63.50
N SER A 302 -25.73 8.12 63.71
CA SER A 302 -24.33 8.60 63.48
C SER A 302 -23.27 7.47 63.45
N GLU A 303 -22.16 7.73 62.74
CA GLU A 303 -20.74 7.35 62.99
C GLU A 303 -20.22 5.88 63.03
N ALA A 304 -19.19 5.67 62.18
CA ALA A 304 -17.92 4.95 62.40
C ALA A 304 -17.77 3.40 62.24
N GLU A 305 -16.98 3.06 61.20
CA GLU A 305 -15.89 2.05 61.11
C GLU A 305 -16.10 0.54 60.83
N THR A 306 -15.55 0.16 59.66
CA THR A 306 -14.90 -1.12 59.29
C THR A 306 -15.70 -2.42 59.18
N LYS A 307 -15.86 -2.91 57.93
CA LYS A 307 -15.01 -3.97 57.33
C LYS A 307 -15.36 -4.23 55.87
N GLU A 308 -14.34 -4.55 55.07
CA GLU A 308 -14.48 -4.96 53.66
C GLU A 308 -15.01 -6.39 53.53
N ALA A 309 -15.71 -6.67 52.43
CA ALA A 309 -16.04 -8.02 51.96
C ALA A 309 -15.77 -8.08 50.44
N PRO A 310 -15.22 -9.18 49.90
CA PRO A 310 -14.71 -9.22 48.53
C PRO A 310 -15.81 -9.46 47.49
N GLU A 311 -15.67 -8.82 46.33
CA GLU A 311 -16.46 -9.15 45.13
C GLU A 311 -16.01 -10.50 44.56
N ALA A 312 -16.96 -11.37 44.24
CA ALA A 312 -16.68 -12.69 43.68
C ALA A 312 -16.47 -12.61 42.16
N SER A 313 -15.28 -12.98 41.70
CA SER A 313 -14.95 -13.13 40.29
C SER A 313 -15.63 -14.37 39.68
N ASN A 314 -16.49 -14.18 38.69
CA ASN A 314 -17.04 -15.27 37.86
C ASN A 314 -15.98 -15.80 36.86
N GLU A 315 -14.90 -16.38 37.37
CA GLU A 315 -13.89 -17.07 36.57
C GLU A 315 -14.14 -18.57 36.58
N VAL A 316 -14.65 -19.09 35.47
CA VAL A 316 -14.67 -20.54 35.19
C VAL A 316 -13.22 -21.00 35.04
N SER A 317 -12.85 -22.10 35.73
CA SER A 317 -11.48 -22.63 35.67
C SER A 317 -11.11 -23.15 34.27
N ASP A 318 -9.82 -23.10 33.93
CA ASP A 318 -9.35 -23.52 32.62
C ASP A 318 -9.46 -25.04 32.39
N GLU A 319 -9.56 -25.83 33.46
CA GLU A 319 -9.90 -27.27 33.38
C GLU A 319 -11.31 -27.52 32.83
N LEU A 320 -12.29 -26.67 33.14
CA LEU A 320 -13.63 -26.77 32.54
C LEU A 320 -13.63 -26.28 31.07
N ARG A 321 -12.77 -25.32 30.71
CA ARG A 321 -12.63 -24.89 29.31
C ARG A 321 -11.94 -25.92 28.43
N ALA A 322 -10.98 -26.67 28.97
CA ALA A 322 -10.28 -27.73 28.25
C ALA A 322 -11.18 -28.90 27.80
N GLN A 323 -12.42 -28.99 28.33
CA GLN A 323 -13.42 -30.00 27.96
C GLN A 323 -14.38 -29.53 26.84
N LEU A 324 -14.28 -28.27 26.40
CA LEU A 324 -15.12 -27.74 25.32
C LEU A 324 -14.57 -28.13 23.93
N PRO A 325 -15.44 -28.27 22.90
CA PRO A 325 -15.00 -28.52 21.52
C PRO A 325 -14.03 -27.44 21.02
N ALA A 326 -13.12 -27.80 20.11
CA ALA A 326 -12.07 -26.92 19.60
C ALA A 326 -12.56 -25.60 18.98
N SER A 327 -13.84 -25.53 18.57
CA SER A 327 -14.52 -24.31 18.13
C SER A 327 -14.71 -23.23 19.22
N PHE A 328 -14.50 -23.57 20.50
CA PHE A 328 -14.53 -22.64 21.64
C PHE A 328 -13.14 -22.26 22.16
N ALA A 329 -12.06 -22.78 21.56
CA ALA A 329 -10.71 -22.32 21.88
C ALA A 329 -10.56 -20.84 21.46
N ARG A 330 -9.95 -20.01 22.31
CA ARG A 330 -9.57 -18.64 21.90
C ARG A 330 -8.69 -18.73 20.64
N PRO A 331 -8.91 -17.88 19.62
CA PRO A 331 -7.96 -17.78 18.52
C PRO A 331 -6.59 -17.44 19.10
N GLN A 332 -5.55 -18.15 18.65
CA GLN A 332 -4.19 -17.90 19.15
C GLN A 332 -3.84 -16.42 18.97
N PRO A 333 -3.16 -15.79 19.95
CA PRO A 333 -2.72 -14.40 19.81
C PRO A 333 -1.87 -14.29 18.54
N LYS A 334 -2.26 -13.40 17.63
CA LYS A 334 -1.52 -13.17 16.38
C LYS A 334 -0.10 -12.74 16.75
N LYS A 335 0.89 -13.60 16.49
CA LYS A 335 2.31 -13.24 16.66
C LYS A 335 2.60 -12.02 15.80
N THR A 336 3.23 -11.00 16.37
CA THR A 336 3.71 -9.84 15.62
C THR A 336 4.69 -10.33 14.55
N PRO A 337 4.58 -9.92 13.27
CA PRO A 337 5.48 -10.35 12.21
C PRO A 337 6.95 -10.14 12.59
N GLY A 338 7.79 -11.15 12.33
CA GLY A 338 9.22 -11.14 12.67
C GLY A 338 9.55 -11.39 14.14
N GLN A 339 8.57 -11.65 15.01
CA GLN A 339 8.82 -11.98 16.42
C GLN A 339 8.74 -13.51 16.66
N PRO A 340 9.63 -14.09 17.49
CA PRO A 340 10.63 -13.43 18.33
C PRO A 340 11.84 -12.90 17.56
N VAL A 341 12.56 -11.93 18.14
CA VAL A 341 13.83 -11.44 17.60
C VAL A 341 14.92 -12.52 17.71
N PRO A 342 15.75 -12.75 16.67
CA PRO A 342 16.84 -13.72 16.69
C PRO A 342 17.91 -13.38 17.75
N PRO A 343 18.58 -14.39 18.33
CA PRO A 343 19.54 -14.19 19.42
C PRO A 343 20.76 -13.34 19.02
N ASP A 344 21.12 -13.30 17.73
CA ASP A 344 22.26 -12.52 17.23
C ASP A 344 21.95 -11.02 17.06
N ILE A 345 20.66 -10.63 17.12
CA ILE A 345 20.21 -9.23 17.14
C ILE A 345 20.06 -8.81 18.60
N THR A 346 21.15 -8.25 19.13
CA THR A 346 21.34 -7.99 20.56
C THR A 346 21.09 -6.54 20.95
N ASN A 347 20.96 -5.62 19.99
CA ASN A 347 20.66 -4.23 20.29
C ASN A 347 19.25 -4.06 20.89
N LYS A 348 19.14 -3.12 21.84
CA LYS A 348 17.91 -2.79 22.58
C LYS A 348 17.52 -1.31 22.48
N GLU A 349 18.27 -0.49 21.75
CA GLU A 349 18.00 0.94 21.59
C GLU A 349 18.12 1.36 20.12
N VAL A 350 17.03 1.85 19.53
CA VAL A 350 17.01 2.43 18.18
C VAL A 350 16.93 3.96 18.33
N ARG A 351 17.96 4.66 17.85
CA ARG A 351 17.97 6.13 17.75
C ARG A 351 17.37 6.54 16.41
N PHE A 352 16.12 7.00 16.47
CA PHE A 352 15.36 7.47 15.31
C PHE A 352 15.65 8.95 15.04
N LEU A 353 15.85 9.28 13.76
CA LEU A 353 15.94 10.65 13.28
C LEU A 353 15.17 10.80 11.96
N ALA A 354 14.16 11.66 11.97
CA ALA A 354 13.52 12.18 10.77
C ALA A 354 14.06 13.56 10.39
N LEU A 355 14.11 13.84 9.09
CA LEU A 355 14.57 15.11 8.53
C LEU A 355 13.54 15.74 7.59
N ASP A 356 13.68 17.04 7.36
CA ASP A 356 12.83 17.82 6.46
C ASP A 356 13.31 17.71 4.99
N LYS A 357 12.65 18.40 4.05
CA LYS A 357 13.11 18.52 2.66
C LYS A 357 14.07 19.70 2.44
N CYS A 358 14.91 19.60 1.40
CA CYS A 358 15.85 20.64 1.00
C CYS A 358 15.16 21.95 0.54
N GLU A 359 14.77 22.80 1.49
CA GLU A 359 14.26 24.16 1.22
C GLU A 359 14.71 25.14 2.31
N GLY A 360 15.59 26.10 1.97
CA GLY A 360 15.87 27.28 2.80
C GLY A 360 16.30 26.97 4.24
N HIS A 361 15.63 27.59 5.22
CA HIS A 361 15.96 27.49 6.65
C HIS A 361 15.49 26.19 7.35
N ARG A 362 15.08 25.16 6.60
CA ARG A 362 14.65 23.87 7.17
C ARG A 362 15.83 23.03 7.66
N HIS A 363 15.54 22.04 8.51
CA HIS A 363 16.52 21.07 9.00
C HIS A 363 16.44 19.76 8.22
N TYR A 364 16.96 19.79 7.00
CA TYR A 364 16.88 18.69 6.03
C TYR A 364 18.14 17.79 6.00
N LEU A 365 19.29 18.34 6.38
CA LEU A 365 20.59 17.68 6.37
C LEU A 365 21.12 17.46 7.80
N GLN A 366 21.73 16.29 8.05
CA GLN A 366 22.45 15.96 9.28
C GLN A 366 23.76 15.23 8.95
N LEU A 367 24.89 15.78 9.37
CA LEU A 367 26.18 15.08 9.36
C LEU A 367 26.38 14.34 10.68
N CYS A 368 26.84 13.09 10.62
CA CYS A 368 27.18 12.25 11.76
C CYS A 368 28.38 11.32 11.45
N GLU A 369 29.06 10.87 12.49
CA GLU A 369 30.03 9.77 12.40
C GLU A 369 29.34 8.51 12.96
N ILE A 370 29.30 7.45 12.17
CA ILE A 370 28.65 6.18 12.54
C ILE A 370 29.73 5.10 12.70
N GLN A 371 29.68 4.42 13.83
CA GLN A 371 30.49 3.24 14.14
C GLN A 371 29.61 1.99 14.08
N PRO A 372 30.14 0.81 13.69
CA PRO A 372 29.38 -0.43 13.72
C PRO A 372 29.00 -0.81 15.16
N PHE A 373 27.87 -1.50 15.32
CA PHE A 373 27.40 -1.97 16.62
C PHE A 373 28.38 -2.95 17.28
N LYS A 374 29.00 -3.82 16.47
CA LYS A 374 30.09 -4.70 16.89
C LYS A 374 31.43 -4.02 16.55
N PRO A 375 32.22 -3.56 17.55
CA PRO A 375 33.47 -2.85 17.27
C PRO A 375 34.46 -3.66 16.43
N GLU A 376 34.45 -4.99 16.60
CA GLU A 376 35.29 -5.97 15.91
C GLU A 376 35.17 -5.89 14.38
N THR A 377 33.99 -5.55 13.85
CA THR A 377 33.74 -5.40 12.42
C THR A 377 34.56 -4.24 11.80
N SER A 378 34.99 -3.26 12.59
CA SER A 378 35.92 -2.21 12.14
C SER A 378 37.33 -2.75 11.82
N SER A 379 37.71 -3.87 12.44
CA SER A 379 38.99 -4.55 12.21
C SER A 379 38.93 -5.51 11.02
N GLU A 380 37.77 -6.14 10.79
CA GLU A 380 37.51 -7.00 9.64
C GLU A 380 37.45 -6.20 8.33
N TYR A 381 36.83 -5.02 8.38
CA TYR A 381 36.70 -4.09 7.26
C TYR A 381 37.45 -2.78 7.60
N PRO A 382 38.78 -2.73 7.45
CA PRO A 382 39.57 -1.54 7.72
C PRO A 382 39.47 -0.50 6.59
N PRO A 383 39.71 0.80 6.87
CA PRO A 383 39.66 1.84 5.85
C PRO A 383 40.83 1.70 4.87
N SER A 384 40.55 1.95 3.59
CA SER A 384 41.56 2.09 2.54
C SER A 384 42.45 3.31 2.79
N GLN A 385 43.74 3.19 2.47
CA GLN A 385 44.70 4.30 2.49
C GLN A 385 44.51 5.26 1.31
N GLU A 386 43.87 4.80 0.23
CA GLU A 386 43.53 5.58 -0.96
C GLU A 386 42.01 5.82 -1.04
N SER A 387 41.58 6.94 -1.62
CA SER A 387 40.16 7.24 -1.83
C SER A 387 39.54 6.36 -2.92
N PRO A 388 38.33 5.80 -2.72
CA PRO A 388 37.45 5.96 -1.57
C PRO A 388 37.90 5.12 -0.35
N ARG A 389 37.76 5.69 0.86
CA ARG A 389 38.12 5.04 2.13
C ARG A 389 37.38 3.72 2.36
N TRP A 390 36.17 3.59 1.84
CA TRP A 390 35.28 2.45 2.01
C TRP A 390 34.70 2.01 0.67
N ARG A 391 34.33 0.73 0.57
CA ARG A 391 33.69 0.15 -0.61
C ARG A 391 32.23 -0.16 -0.31
N LEU A 392 31.39 -0.01 -1.33
CA LEU A 392 30.02 -0.52 -1.33
C LEU A 392 30.03 -1.99 -1.76
N GLN A 393 29.46 -2.85 -0.94
CA GLN A 393 29.46 -4.30 -1.10
C GLN A 393 28.05 -4.87 -0.92
N TYR A 394 27.75 -5.95 -1.61
CA TYR A 394 26.55 -6.74 -1.35
C TYR A 394 26.67 -7.44 0.00
N ASP A 395 25.56 -7.52 0.75
CA ASP A 395 25.53 -8.28 1.99
C ASP A 395 25.26 -9.78 1.74
N PRO A 396 26.10 -10.72 2.23
CA PRO A 396 25.92 -12.15 1.98
C PRO A 396 24.60 -12.73 2.53
N GLU A 397 24.05 -12.17 3.61
CA GLU A 397 22.75 -12.60 4.15
C GLU A 397 21.62 -12.15 3.25
N TRP A 398 21.66 -10.90 2.81
CA TRP A 398 20.68 -10.39 1.88
C TRP A 398 20.70 -11.12 0.53
N LEU A 399 21.88 -11.45 -0.01
CA LEU A 399 21.99 -12.23 -1.25
C LEU A 399 21.36 -13.63 -1.11
N ALA A 400 21.62 -14.33 0.01
CA ALA A 400 21.05 -15.65 0.25
C ALA A 400 19.52 -15.61 0.38
N ILE A 401 18.99 -14.66 1.18
CA ILE A 401 17.54 -14.41 1.29
C ILE A 401 16.94 -14.09 -0.08
N THR A 402 17.56 -13.18 -0.83
CA THR A 402 17.05 -12.74 -2.13
C THR A 402 17.00 -13.88 -3.15
N ARG A 403 17.97 -14.81 -3.13
CA ARG A 403 17.97 -16.02 -3.99
C ARG A 403 16.87 -17.03 -3.64
N VAL A 404 16.49 -17.17 -2.37
CA VAL A 404 15.34 -18.00 -1.98
C VAL A 404 14.03 -17.40 -2.49
N PHE A 405 13.89 -16.07 -2.43
CA PHE A 405 12.66 -15.39 -2.82
C PHE A 405 12.53 -15.11 -4.33
N HIS A 406 13.63 -15.10 -5.09
CA HIS A 406 13.63 -14.78 -6.53
C HIS A 406 12.68 -15.65 -7.35
N ASP A 407 12.65 -16.96 -7.13
CA ASP A 407 11.77 -17.89 -7.89
C ASP A 407 10.27 -17.58 -7.74
N SER A 408 9.89 -16.94 -6.63
CA SER A 408 8.50 -16.57 -6.31
C SER A 408 8.16 -15.13 -6.67
N LEU A 409 9.12 -14.35 -7.18
CA LEU A 409 8.88 -12.98 -7.63
C LEU A 409 8.32 -12.99 -9.06
N ILE A 410 7.06 -12.62 -9.20
CA ILE A 410 6.46 -12.28 -10.49
C ILE A 410 6.09 -10.79 -10.45
N VAL A 411 6.52 -10.06 -11.49
CA VAL A 411 6.36 -8.61 -11.61
C VAL A 411 5.56 -8.27 -12.86
N GLY A 412 4.65 -7.30 -12.76
CA GLY A 412 3.90 -6.77 -13.89
C GLY A 412 2.76 -7.65 -14.40
N ASP A 413 2.33 -8.63 -13.60
CA ASP A 413 1.15 -9.47 -13.86
C ASP A 413 0.06 -9.20 -12.81
N ARG A 414 -1.10 -8.75 -13.27
CA ARG A 414 -2.29 -8.45 -12.45
C ARG A 414 -3.13 -9.68 -12.10
N SER A 415 -2.92 -10.81 -12.77
CA SER A 415 -3.64 -12.06 -12.53
C SER A 415 -3.05 -12.90 -11.39
N VAL A 416 -1.77 -12.66 -11.08
CA VAL A 416 -1.02 -13.39 -10.05
C VAL A 416 -1.47 -12.96 -8.64
N GLN A 417 -1.49 -13.90 -7.71
CA GLN A 417 -1.65 -13.62 -6.28
C GLN A 417 -0.28 -13.60 -5.59
N ALA A 418 -0.12 -12.78 -4.55
CA ALA A 418 1.11 -12.78 -3.76
C ALA A 418 1.34 -14.19 -3.15
N PRO A 419 2.56 -14.75 -3.24
CA PRO A 419 2.83 -16.08 -2.70
C PRO A 419 2.60 -16.09 -1.18
N PRO A 420 1.99 -17.14 -0.61
CA PRO A 420 1.69 -17.20 0.82
C PRO A 420 2.96 -17.13 1.68
N ASP A 421 2.85 -16.60 2.89
CA ASP A 421 3.92 -16.70 3.89
C ASP A 421 3.99 -18.13 4.43
N LEU A 422 5.13 -18.77 4.21
CA LEU A 422 5.41 -20.14 4.65
C LEU A 422 6.08 -20.18 6.05
N GLY A 423 6.40 -19.02 6.61
CA GLY A 423 7.01 -18.87 7.94
C GLY A 423 8.52 -19.06 7.97
N GLU A 424 9.15 -18.50 9.01
CA GLU A 424 10.61 -18.52 9.21
C GLU A 424 11.17 -19.95 9.27
N GLU A 425 10.45 -20.89 9.89
CA GLU A 425 10.82 -22.32 9.96
C GLU A 425 10.97 -22.99 8.58
N HIS A 426 10.22 -22.54 7.58
CA HIS A 426 10.33 -23.05 6.21
C HIS A 426 11.47 -22.40 5.43
N TYR A 427 11.63 -21.08 5.54
CA TYR A 427 12.64 -20.34 4.78
C TYR A 427 14.07 -20.55 5.30
N LEU A 428 14.24 -20.70 6.62
CA LEU A 428 15.54 -20.82 7.28
C LEU A 428 16.48 -21.89 6.65
N PRO A 429 16.09 -23.16 6.46
CA PRO A 429 16.96 -24.17 5.84
C PRO A 429 17.27 -23.87 4.36
N LEU A 430 16.38 -23.18 3.64
CA LEU A 430 16.62 -22.75 2.26
C LEU A 430 17.63 -21.61 2.20
N ILE A 431 17.53 -20.66 3.13
CA ILE A 431 18.45 -19.51 3.27
C ILE A 431 19.85 -20.00 3.70
N GLU A 432 19.93 -20.99 4.57
CA GLU A 432 21.20 -21.61 4.99
C GLU A 432 21.87 -22.34 3.81
N LYS A 433 21.13 -23.10 3.00
CA LYS A 433 21.67 -23.71 1.77
C LYS A 433 22.16 -22.66 0.75
N GLU A 434 21.37 -21.61 0.50
CA GLU A 434 21.80 -20.53 -0.39
C GLU A 434 22.94 -19.69 0.21
N ARG A 435 23.10 -19.66 1.55
CA ARG A 435 24.26 -19.04 2.21
C ARG A 435 25.54 -19.79 1.93
N GLU A 436 25.54 -21.11 2.07
CA GLU A 436 26.70 -21.96 1.74
C GLU A 436 27.13 -21.73 0.28
N TRP A 437 26.17 -21.68 -0.64
CA TRP A 437 26.44 -21.39 -2.05
C TRP A 437 27.06 -20.00 -2.26
N ILE A 438 26.52 -18.95 -1.60
CA ILE A 438 27.06 -17.58 -1.66
C ILE A 438 28.48 -17.52 -1.09
N GLU A 439 28.74 -18.19 0.03
CA GLU A 439 30.06 -18.26 0.66
C GLU A 439 31.10 -18.86 -0.30
N GLU A 440 30.74 -19.96 -0.96
CA GLU A 440 31.63 -20.64 -1.93
C GLU A 440 31.84 -19.88 -3.24
N ASN A 441 30.77 -19.33 -3.83
CA ASN A 441 30.79 -18.83 -5.21
C ASN A 441 31.01 -17.32 -5.31
N VAL A 442 30.70 -16.56 -4.25
CA VAL A 442 30.76 -15.09 -4.23
C VAL A 442 31.80 -14.61 -3.21
N VAL A 443 31.71 -15.04 -1.94
CA VAL A 443 32.58 -14.54 -0.85
C VAL A 443 34.02 -14.99 -1.05
N LYS A 444 34.29 -16.31 -1.12
CA LYS A 444 35.63 -16.87 -1.40
C LYS A 444 36.22 -16.40 -2.75
N SER A 445 35.37 -16.01 -3.70
CA SER A 445 35.78 -15.45 -4.99
C SER A 445 36.07 -13.94 -4.95
N GLY A 446 35.85 -13.25 -3.83
CA GLY A 446 36.06 -11.80 -3.70
C GLY A 446 35.05 -10.94 -4.50
N LYS A 447 33.87 -11.48 -4.82
CA LYS A 447 32.87 -10.85 -5.73
C LYS A 447 31.77 -10.06 -5.01
N LEU A 448 32.01 -9.67 -3.76
CA LEU A 448 31.05 -8.88 -2.96
C LEU A 448 31.05 -7.39 -3.32
N ASP A 449 32.14 -6.84 -3.87
CA ASP A 449 32.19 -5.45 -4.32
C ASP A 449 31.10 -5.19 -5.37
N VAL A 450 30.27 -4.16 -5.14
CA VAL A 450 29.23 -3.75 -6.10
C VAL A 450 29.93 -3.22 -7.35
N PRO A 451 29.73 -3.85 -8.53
CA PRO A 451 30.43 -3.44 -9.75
C PRO A 451 29.94 -2.08 -10.22
N TYR A 452 30.84 -1.22 -10.70
CA TYR A 452 30.46 0.04 -11.36
C TYR A 452 29.99 -0.23 -12.80
N ASN A 453 28.75 -0.69 -12.95
CA ASN A 453 28.13 -1.09 -14.21
C ASN A 453 26.93 -0.19 -14.60
N PHE A 454 27.02 1.12 -14.34
CA PHE A 454 26.00 2.07 -14.81
C PHE A 454 25.96 2.11 -16.34
N GLU A 455 24.76 1.95 -16.91
CA GLU A 455 24.49 2.07 -18.33
C GLU A 455 23.26 2.97 -18.58
N ILE A 456 23.25 3.68 -19.70
CA ILE A 456 22.13 4.56 -20.08
C ILE A 456 21.01 3.70 -20.68
N THR A 457 20.01 3.38 -19.85
CA THR A 457 18.83 2.58 -20.22
C THR A 457 17.73 3.33 -20.99
N ALA A 458 17.73 4.67 -20.99
CA ALA A 458 16.75 5.49 -21.74
C ALA A 458 17.40 6.78 -22.29
N PRO A 459 16.84 7.42 -23.33
CA PRO A 459 17.38 8.67 -23.87
C PRO A 459 17.49 9.77 -22.80
N PRO A 460 18.67 10.38 -22.59
CA PRO A 460 18.82 11.53 -21.68
C PRO A 460 17.98 12.74 -22.15
N HIS A 461 17.60 13.61 -21.21
CA HIS A 461 16.95 14.88 -21.55
C HIS A 461 17.83 15.73 -22.49
N VAL A 462 17.23 16.28 -23.54
CA VAL A 462 17.87 17.22 -24.47
C VAL A 462 17.46 18.65 -24.12
N PRO A 463 18.41 19.56 -23.84
CA PRO A 463 18.09 20.96 -23.52
C PRO A 463 17.22 21.62 -24.59
N GLY A 464 16.12 22.24 -24.15
CA GLY A 464 15.12 22.85 -25.03
C GLY A 464 13.98 21.91 -25.48
N ALA A 465 14.04 20.61 -25.16
CA ALA A 465 12.88 19.72 -25.23
C ALA A 465 11.84 20.10 -24.16
N PRO A 466 10.54 19.89 -24.40
CA PRO A 466 9.50 20.20 -23.42
C PRO A 466 9.63 19.34 -22.15
N GLU A 467 9.56 19.95 -20.96
CA GLU A 467 9.54 19.22 -19.68
C GLU A 467 8.27 18.40 -19.48
N ILE A 468 7.16 18.78 -20.14
CA ILE A 468 5.86 18.11 -20.01
C ILE A 468 5.48 17.52 -21.36
N VAL A 469 5.39 16.18 -21.39
CA VAL A 469 4.96 15.36 -22.53
C VAL A 469 3.72 14.54 -22.14
N ASN A 470 2.98 14.02 -23.12
CA ASN A 470 1.82 13.15 -22.87
C ASN A 470 2.19 11.66 -22.95
N GLU A 471 3.37 11.39 -23.51
CA GLU A 471 3.95 10.09 -23.77
C GLU A 471 4.57 9.53 -22.48
N GLN A 472 4.29 8.26 -22.18
CA GLN A 472 4.97 7.52 -21.12
C GLN A 472 6.29 6.93 -21.64
N PRO A 473 7.21 6.51 -20.76
CA PRO A 473 8.42 5.80 -21.17
C PRO A 473 8.07 4.54 -21.97
N GLU A 474 8.89 4.21 -22.97
CA GLU A 474 8.81 2.92 -23.64
C GLU A 474 9.20 1.79 -22.66
N GLU A 475 8.64 0.60 -22.84
CA GLU A 475 8.92 -0.54 -21.97
C GLU A 475 10.34 -1.08 -22.22
N GLY A 476 11.30 -0.64 -21.41
CA GLY A 476 12.66 -1.18 -21.36
C GLY A 476 12.65 -2.60 -20.80
N ILE A 477 12.75 -3.60 -21.67
CA ILE A 477 12.65 -5.02 -21.31
C ILE A 477 13.94 -5.52 -20.63
N CYS A 478 14.08 -5.34 -19.32
CA CYS A 478 14.61 -6.34 -18.36
C CYS A 478 14.60 -5.78 -16.92
N LEU A 479 14.35 -6.62 -15.91
CA LEU A 479 14.83 -6.31 -14.56
C LEU A 479 16.35 -6.41 -14.55
N ILE A 480 17.05 -5.36 -14.13
CA ILE A 480 18.48 -5.40 -13.90
C ILE A 480 18.70 -5.99 -12.50
N TYR A 481 19.40 -7.11 -12.43
CA TYR A 481 19.74 -7.79 -11.19
C TYR A 481 21.24 -8.11 -11.12
N PRO A 482 21.83 -8.13 -9.91
CA PRO A 482 23.15 -8.72 -9.69
C PRO A 482 23.20 -10.13 -10.31
N ALA A 483 24.24 -10.41 -11.11
CA ALA A 483 24.35 -11.64 -11.89
C ALA A 483 24.22 -12.94 -11.06
N PHE A 484 24.51 -12.86 -9.75
CA PHE A 484 24.45 -13.97 -8.80
C PHE A 484 23.03 -14.34 -8.34
N ILE A 485 21.98 -13.60 -8.68
CA ILE A 485 20.61 -13.91 -8.24
C ILE A 485 20.01 -15.05 -9.07
N ALA A 486 20.05 -14.96 -10.40
CA ALA A 486 19.42 -15.95 -11.29
C ALA A 486 20.30 -17.19 -11.59
N THR A 487 21.59 -17.19 -11.23
CA THR A 487 22.48 -18.33 -11.48
C THR A 487 22.24 -19.45 -10.46
N ARG A 488 21.32 -20.37 -10.77
CA ARG A 488 21.38 -21.75 -10.25
C ARG A 488 21.93 -22.69 -11.32
N PRO A 489 22.83 -23.63 -11.00
CA PRO A 489 23.11 -24.73 -11.91
C PRO A 489 21.84 -25.58 -12.05
N PHE A 490 21.41 -25.82 -13.28
CA PHE A 490 20.29 -26.70 -13.59
C PHE A 490 20.66 -28.14 -13.16
N GLU A 491 20.13 -28.61 -12.03
CA GLU A 491 20.15 -30.04 -11.73
C GLU A 491 19.28 -30.78 -12.76
N THR A 492 19.81 -31.90 -13.23
CA THR A 492 19.36 -32.56 -14.45
C THR A 492 17.97 -33.17 -14.32
N SER A 493 16.98 -32.59 -15.01
CA SER A 493 15.79 -33.31 -15.46
C SER A 493 15.61 -33.11 -16.95
N SER A 494 15.47 -34.22 -17.68
CA SER A 494 15.59 -34.27 -19.13
C SER A 494 14.37 -33.69 -19.86
N LYS A 495 14.57 -32.56 -20.54
CA LYS A 495 13.88 -32.18 -21.79
C LYS A 495 14.72 -31.15 -22.55
N SER A 496 14.93 -31.41 -23.84
CA SER A 496 15.86 -30.68 -24.71
C SER A 496 15.33 -29.32 -25.17
N PRO A 497 16.18 -28.30 -25.35
CA PRO A 497 15.80 -27.04 -25.97
C PRO A 497 15.80 -27.14 -27.51
N LEU A 498 14.68 -26.75 -28.12
CA LEU A 498 14.43 -26.42 -29.55
C LEU A 498 12.89 -26.38 -29.68
N THR A 499 12.22 -25.25 -29.91
CA THR A 499 12.30 -24.51 -31.18
C THR A 499 11.66 -23.11 -31.11
N MET A 500 12.18 -22.22 -31.97
CA MET A 500 11.51 -21.10 -32.67
C MET A 500 10.91 -19.93 -31.89
N ALA A 501 11.49 -18.75 -32.17
CA ALA A 501 10.84 -17.45 -32.03
C ALA A 501 9.94 -17.13 -33.24
N GLN A 502 9.18 -16.03 -33.13
CA GLN A 502 8.41 -15.31 -34.17
C GLN A 502 7.13 -15.96 -34.73
N ALA A 503 5.96 -15.39 -34.38
CA ALA A 503 5.20 -14.46 -35.24
C ALA A 503 3.69 -14.41 -34.89
N PHE A 504 3.02 -13.31 -35.28
CA PHE A 504 1.56 -13.06 -35.23
C PHE A 504 0.88 -12.92 -33.86
N LEU A 505 0.88 -11.69 -33.33
CA LEU A 505 -0.30 -11.07 -32.70
C LEU A 505 -0.24 -9.53 -32.65
N THR A 506 0.37 -8.91 -33.67
CA THR A 506 0.27 -7.47 -33.93
C THR A 506 -0.77 -7.20 -35.02
N THR A 507 -1.49 -6.08 -34.86
CA THR A 507 -2.65 -5.63 -35.67
C THR A 507 -4.01 -6.10 -35.13
N VAL A 508 -4.95 -5.15 -35.03
CA VAL A 508 -6.33 -5.28 -34.49
C VAL A 508 -6.46 -5.23 -32.96
N ASN A 509 -6.08 -4.09 -32.34
CA ASN A 509 -6.84 -3.53 -31.20
C ASN A 509 -6.59 -2.02 -30.92
N GLN A 510 -6.08 -1.26 -31.90
CA GLN A 510 -5.74 0.16 -31.73
C GLN A 510 -6.91 1.16 -31.83
N ARG A 511 -8.15 0.72 -32.07
CA ARG A 511 -9.26 1.64 -32.48
C ARG A 511 -10.32 1.97 -31.43
N THR A 512 -10.41 1.25 -30.32
CA THR A 512 -11.42 1.49 -29.27
C THR A 512 -10.86 2.11 -27.99
N ARG A 513 -9.53 2.14 -27.81
CA ARG A 513 -8.87 2.59 -26.55
C ARG A 513 -8.77 4.12 -26.37
N ASN A 514 -9.36 4.92 -27.26
CA ASN A 514 -9.10 6.36 -27.40
C ASN A 514 -10.30 7.29 -27.11
N GLN A 515 -11.32 6.84 -26.36
CA GLN A 515 -12.52 7.65 -26.05
C GLN A 515 -12.83 7.79 -24.54
N PHE A 516 -11.81 8.08 -23.74
CA PHE A 516 -11.97 8.78 -22.45
C PHE A 516 -10.69 9.59 -22.16
N ARG A 517 -10.81 10.90 -21.95
CA ARG A 517 -9.76 11.77 -21.39
C ARG A 517 -10.47 12.78 -20.47
N PRO A 518 -10.32 12.68 -19.14
CA PRO A 518 -11.03 13.60 -18.25
C PRO A 518 -10.48 15.00 -18.45
N ARG A 519 -11.35 15.96 -18.81
CA ARG A 519 -10.96 17.37 -18.88
C ARG A 519 -10.78 17.90 -17.46
N VAL A 520 -9.56 18.26 -17.10
CA VAL A 520 -9.22 18.82 -15.78
C VAL A 520 -9.75 20.26 -15.68
N GLY A 521 -11.02 20.38 -15.32
CA GLY A 521 -11.57 21.61 -14.77
C GLY A 521 -11.06 21.85 -13.36
N LYS A 522 -11.03 23.13 -12.94
CA LYS A 522 -10.52 23.56 -11.62
C LYS A 522 -11.57 23.34 -10.51
N GLY A 523 -11.88 22.07 -10.24
CA GLY A 523 -12.71 21.64 -9.12
C GLY A 523 -12.03 21.89 -7.77
N GLY A 524 -12.83 22.10 -6.72
CA GLY A 524 -12.35 22.48 -5.40
C GLY A 524 -11.96 21.31 -4.50
N SER A 525 -11.49 21.65 -3.31
CA SER A 525 -11.23 20.67 -2.26
C SER A 525 -12.51 19.94 -1.84
N ALA A 526 -13.67 20.60 -1.82
CA ALA A 526 -14.95 20.02 -1.38
C ALA A 526 -15.36 18.77 -2.18
N SER A 527 -15.50 18.88 -3.51
CA SER A 527 -15.85 17.74 -4.37
C SER A 527 -14.83 16.58 -4.33
N TYR A 528 -13.57 16.87 -3.99
CA TYR A 528 -12.54 15.84 -3.77
C TYR A 528 -12.62 15.19 -2.39
N GLN A 529 -12.90 15.98 -1.35
CA GLN A 529 -13.13 15.52 0.03
C GLN A 529 -14.38 14.65 0.12
N LEU A 530 -15.47 15.03 -0.55
CA LEU A 530 -16.69 14.22 -0.71
C LEU A 530 -16.39 12.83 -1.27
N ARG A 531 -15.61 12.76 -2.36
CA ARG A 531 -15.20 11.49 -2.97
C ARG A 531 -14.34 10.64 -2.02
N GLN A 532 -13.36 11.25 -1.36
CA GLN A 532 -12.55 10.53 -0.37
C GLN A 532 -13.39 10.04 0.82
N TYR A 533 -14.42 10.79 1.24
CA TYR A 533 -15.34 10.37 2.30
C TYR A 533 -16.20 9.17 1.89
N ALA A 534 -16.71 9.16 0.66
CA ALA A 534 -17.39 8.00 0.08
C ALA A 534 -16.47 6.77 0.02
N GLU A 535 -15.24 6.94 -0.49
CA GLU A 535 -14.22 5.88 -0.61
C GLU A 535 -13.78 5.32 0.75
N VAL A 536 -13.67 6.16 1.80
CA VAL A 536 -13.28 5.75 3.16
C VAL A 536 -14.41 5.02 3.90
N THR A 537 -15.67 5.44 3.73
CA THR A 537 -16.80 4.87 4.49
C THR A 537 -17.16 3.44 4.03
N LEU A 538 -16.78 3.06 2.80
CA LEU A 538 -16.88 1.69 2.27
C LEU A 538 -16.01 0.66 3.04
N GLY A 539 -15.05 1.11 3.87
CA GLY A 539 -14.07 0.25 4.52
C GLY A 539 -14.52 -0.48 5.81
N GLY A 540 -15.71 -0.21 6.36
CA GLY A 540 -16.06 -0.78 7.67
C GLY A 540 -17.46 -0.53 8.25
N GLY A 541 -18.46 -0.19 7.43
CA GLY A 541 -19.83 0.08 7.92
C GLY A 541 -20.93 -0.45 7.00
N SER A 542 -22.18 -0.46 7.49
CA SER A 542 -23.37 -0.76 6.67
C SER A 542 -23.43 0.18 5.46
N LEU A 543 -23.72 -0.39 4.28
CA LEU A 543 -23.74 0.34 3.02
C LEU A 543 -24.78 1.47 3.01
N ARG A 544 -25.87 1.33 3.78
CA ARG A 544 -26.84 2.42 4.04
C ARG A 544 -26.21 3.70 4.58
N LYS A 545 -25.12 3.62 5.35
CA LYS A 545 -24.43 4.81 5.89
C LYS A 545 -23.53 5.48 4.86
N VAL A 546 -23.03 4.73 3.89
CA VAL A 546 -22.13 5.21 2.82
C VAL A 546 -22.89 6.07 1.81
N VAL A 547 -24.14 5.71 1.50
CA VAL A 547 -24.92 6.38 0.44
C VAL A 547 -25.55 7.71 0.87
N LYS A 548 -25.60 8.00 2.17
CA LYS A 548 -26.24 9.22 2.70
C LYS A 548 -25.49 10.48 2.29
N LEU A 549 -26.25 11.56 2.05
CA LEU A 549 -25.68 12.89 1.91
C LEU A 549 -24.93 13.27 3.19
N PRO A 550 -23.63 13.63 3.15
CA PRO A 550 -22.92 14.09 4.33
C PRO A 550 -23.46 15.43 4.86
N GLU A 551 -23.34 15.67 6.16
CA GLU A 551 -23.92 16.85 6.80
C GLU A 551 -23.24 18.15 6.31
N GLY A 552 -24.03 19.03 5.69
CA GLY A 552 -23.57 20.33 5.19
C GLY A 552 -23.17 20.39 3.72
N GLU A 553 -23.27 19.28 2.98
CA GLU A 553 -22.85 19.17 1.57
C GLU A 553 -24.03 19.36 0.57
N ASP A 554 -23.72 19.72 -0.68
CA ASP A 554 -24.75 19.91 -1.73
C ASP A 554 -25.20 18.59 -2.36
N GLU A 555 -26.52 18.42 -2.48
CA GLU A 555 -27.16 17.22 -3.04
C GLU A 555 -26.70 16.95 -4.49
N ASN A 556 -26.52 17.99 -5.32
CA ASN A 556 -26.10 17.82 -6.71
C ASN A 556 -24.60 17.49 -6.82
N GLU A 557 -23.75 18.03 -5.94
CA GLU A 557 -22.34 17.61 -5.84
C GLU A 557 -22.24 16.14 -5.41
N TRP A 558 -23.05 15.71 -4.45
CA TRP A 558 -23.09 14.31 -4.00
C TRP A 558 -23.59 13.34 -5.08
N LEU A 559 -24.67 13.71 -5.78
CA LEU A 559 -25.18 12.97 -6.94
C LEU A 559 -24.15 12.92 -8.08
N ALA A 560 -23.43 14.02 -8.35
CA ALA A 560 -22.40 14.11 -9.38
C ALA A 560 -21.22 13.15 -9.13
N VAL A 561 -20.67 13.15 -7.91
CA VAL A 561 -19.54 12.29 -7.52
C VAL A 561 -19.93 10.81 -7.66
N ASN A 562 -21.03 10.41 -7.02
CA ASN A 562 -21.47 9.02 -7.05
C ASN A 562 -21.88 8.54 -8.45
N MET A 563 -22.46 9.42 -9.30
CA MET A 563 -22.77 9.08 -10.69
C MET A 563 -21.52 8.71 -11.49
N VAL A 564 -20.41 9.45 -11.32
CA VAL A 564 -19.14 9.16 -11.97
C VAL A 564 -18.54 7.87 -11.44
N ASP A 565 -18.63 7.62 -10.14
CA ASP A 565 -18.08 6.40 -9.54
C ASP A 565 -18.88 5.15 -9.93
N PHE A 566 -20.21 5.19 -9.97
CA PHE A 566 -21.01 4.09 -10.54
C PHE A 566 -20.76 3.88 -12.03
N TYR A 567 -20.54 4.95 -12.81
CA TYR A 567 -20.15 4.81 -14.22
C TYR A 567 -18.84 4.04 -14.35
N ASN A 568 -17.83 4.37 -13.55
CA ASN A 568 -16.55 3.66 -13.53
C ASN A 568 -16.71 2.19 -13.09
N GLN A 569 -17.49 1.92 -12.04
CA GLN A 569 -17.76 0.55 -11.56
C GLN A 569 -18.43 -0.31 -12.65
N ILE A 570 -19.48 0.20 -13.31
CA ILE A 570 -20.17 -0.50 -14.40
C ILE A 570 -19.24 -0.71 -15.59
N ASN A 571 -18.40 0.29 -15.94
CA ASN A 571 -17.44 0.17 -17.03
C ASN A 571 -16.41 -0.96 -16.78
N LEU A 572 -15.93 -1.09 -15.54
CA LEU A 572 -15.02 -2.17 -15.15
C LEU A 572 -15.71 -3.55 -15.16
N LEU A 573 -16.92 -3.64 -14.60
CA LEU A 573 -17.70 -4.89 -14.60
C LEU A 573 -18.07 -5.37 -16.01
N TYR A 574 -18.50 -4.45 -16.89
CA TYR A 574 -18.81 -4.79 -18.28
C TYR A 574 -17.54 -5.06 -19.10
N GLY A 575 -16.46 -4.31 -18.85
CA GLY A 575 -15.16 -4.52 -19.49
C GLY A 575 -14.59 -5.92 -19.24
N ALA A 576 -14.85 -6.52 -18.06
CA ALA A 576 -14.45 -7.88 -17.74
C ALA A 576 -15.24 -8.97 -18.49
N ILE A 577 -16.40 -8.65 -19.10
CA ILE A 577 -17.22 -9.61 -19.86
C ILE A 577 -17.38 -9.25 -21.34
N THR A 578 -16.73 -8.19 -21.82
CA THR A 578 -16.96 -7.64 -23.17
C THR A 578 -16.62 -8.61 -24.30
N GLU A 579 -15.76 -9.60 -24.07
CA GLU A 579 -15.44 -10.65 -25.05
C GLU A 579 -16.54 -11.72 -25.18
N PHE A 580 -17.39 -11.88 -24.16
CA PHE A 580 -18.50 -12.82 -24.12
C PHE A 580 -19.84 -12.17 -24.58
N CYS A 581 -19.92 -10.84 -24.55
CA CYS A 581 -21.05 -10.05 -25.03
C CYS A 581 -20.84 -9.63 -26.49
N SER A 582 -21.38 -10.40 -27.44
CA SER A 582 -21.19 -10.20 -28.89
C SER A 582 -22.53 -9.99 -29.60
N PRO A 583 -22.57 -9.44 -30.83
CA PRO A 583 -23.79 -9.38 -31.63
C PRO A 583 -24.39 -10.77 -31.95
N GLN A 584 -23.62 -11.85 -31.80
CA GLN A 584 -24.05 -13.23 -32.02
C GLN A 584 -24.65 -13.85 -30.75
N SER A 585 -24.05 -13.60 -29.58
CA SER A 585 -24.58 -14.07 -28.28
C SER A 585 -25.73 -13.20 -27.75
N CYS A 586 -25.72 -11.90 -28.05
CA CYS A 586 -26.68 -10.91 -27.57
C CYS A 586 -27.17 -10.00 -28.72
N PRO A 587 -27.96 -10.55 -29.67
CA PRO A 587 -28.39 -9.84 -30.89
C PRO A 587 -29.38 -8.68 -30.63
N GLU A 588 -30.01 -8.65 -29.46
CA GLU A 588 -30.90 -7.59 -28.99
C GLU A 588 -30.49 -7.18 -27.57
N MET A 589 -30.49 -5.88 -27.26
CA MET A 589 -30.32 -5.42 -25.88
C MET A 589 -31.59 -5.72 -25.07
N LYS A 590 -31.55 -6.79 -24.28
CA LYS A 590 -32.61 -7.15 -23.33
C LYS A 590 -32.01 -7.66 -22.02
N ALA A 591 -32.85 -7.71 -20.99
CA ALA A 591 -32.56 -8.40 -19.74
C ALA A 591 -33.34 -9.72 -19.65
N THR A 592 -34.59 -9.77 -20.11
CA THR A 592 -35.33 -11.01 -20.36
C THR A 592 -36.14 -10.86 -21.65
N ASP A 593 -36.80 -11.92 -22.11
CA ASP A 593 -37.70 -11.85 -23.28
C ASP A 593 -38.91 -10.91 -23.07
N GLU A 594 -39.22 -10.53 -21.83
CA GLU A 594 -40.26 -9.55 -21.48
C GLU A 594 -39.71 -8.11 -21.39
N PHE A 595 -38.40 -7.94 -21.18
CA PHE A 595 -37.75 -6.64 -20.93
C PHE A 595 -36.67 -6.33 -21.98
N GLU A 596 -37.11 -5.87 -23.16
CA GLU A 596 -36.26 -5.32 -24.22
C GLU A 596 -35.98 -3.81 -24.03
N TYR A 597 -34.75 -3.38 -24.29
CA TYR A 597 -34.32 -2.00 -24.22
C TYR A 597 -33.96 -1.43 -25.62
N LEU A 598 -34.84 -0.59 -26.15
CA LEU A 598 -34.58 0.15 -27.39
C LEU A 598 -33.71 1.39 -27.12
N TRP A 599 -32.80 1.71 -28.05
CA TRP A 599 -31.99 2.91 -27.96
C TRP A 599 -32.71 4.11 -28.58
N GLN A 600 -32.59 5.29 -27.95
CA GLN A 600 -33.06 6.56 -28.50
C GLN A 600 -32.19 7.71 -27.98
N ASP A 601 -31.84 8.61 -28.88
CA ASP A 601 -31.16 9.88 -28.60
C ASP A 601 -31.69 11.01 -29.51
N ASN A 602 -31.14 12.21 -29.35
CA ASN A 602 -31.57 13.41 -30.09
C ASN A 602 -30.77 13.66 -31.38
N GLU A 603 -29.71 12.87 -31.64
CA GLU A 603 -28.74 13.10 -32.70
C GLU A 603 -28.93 12.10 -33.84
N ASN A 604 -28.56 10.84 -33.59
CA ASN A 604 -28.44 9.77 -34.58
C ASN A 604 -29.66 8.83 -34.56
N TYR A 605 -30.25 8.59 -33.38
CA TYR A 605 -31.32 7.62 -33.17
C TYR A 605 -32.60 8.28 -32.64
N LYS A 606 -33.19 9.15 -33.47
CA LYS A 606 -34.38 9.96 -33.13
C LYS A 606 -35.66 9.15 -32.86
N ARG A 607 -35.68 7.86 -33.19
CA ARG A 607 -36.76 6.91 -32.91
C ARG A 607 -36.21 5.72 -32.12
N PRO A 608 -36.99 5.10 -31.22
CA PRO A 608 -36.61 3.87 -30.53
C PRO A 608 -36.15 2.81 -31.55
N THR A 609 -34.89 2.40 -31.43
CA THR A 609 -34.21 1.53 -32.40
C THR A 609 -33.70 0.27 -31.71
N LYS A 610 -34.01 -0.89 -32.30
CA LYS A 610 -33.44 -2.19 -31.90
C LYS A 610 -31.97 -2.25 -32.26
N MET A 611 -31.12 -2.74 -31.36
CA MET A 611 -29.70 -2.96 -31.60
C MET A 611 -29.14 -4.07 -30.68
N PRO A 612 -28.02 -4.72 -31.05
CA PRO A 612 -27.35 -5.69 -30.20
C PRO A 612 -26.90 -5.11 -28.86
N ALA A 613 -26.86 -5.94 -27.82
CA ALA A 613 -26.45 -5.52 -26.48
C ALA A 613 -25.08 -4.80 -26.43
N PRO A 614 -23.99 -5.29 -27.07
CA PRO A 614 -22.71 -4.57 -27.03
C PRO A 614 -22.77 -3.19 -27.71
N ALA A 615 -23.49 -3.07 -28.83
CA ALA A 615 -23.66 -1.78 -29.51
C ALA A 615 -24.51 -0.80 -28.67
N TYR A 616 -25.52 -1.31 -27.96
CA TYR A 616 -26.31 -0.53 -27.02
C TYR A 616 -25.47 -0.01 -25.86
N ILE A 617 -24.65 -0.88 -25.27
CA ILE A 617 -23.85 -0.56 -24.10
C ILE A 617 -22.71 0.40 -24.49
N GLU A 618 -22.05 0.20 -25.63
CA GLU A 618 -21.08 1.16 -26.20
C GLU A 618 -21.70 2.55 -26.39
N GLN A 619 -22.88 2.62 -27.01
CA GLN A 619 -23.61 3.87 -27.25
C GLN A 619 -24.12 4.51 -25.94
N LEU A 620 -24.48 3.70 -24.94
CA LEU A 620 -24.84 4.15 -23.60
C LEU A 620 -23.63 4.76 -22.87
N MET A 621 -22.52 4.03 -22.79
CA MET A 621 -21.33 4.48 -22.07
C MET A 621 -20.77 5.75 -22.73
N SER A 622 -20.76 5.82 -24.07
CA SER A 622 -20.40 7.03 -24.82
C SER A 622 -21.34 8.21 -24.53
N TRP A 623 -22.65 7.97 -24.38
CA TRP A 623 -23.62 9.01 -24.05
C TRP A 623 -23.47 9.50 -22.60
N VAL A 624 -23.30 8.61 -21.62
CA VAL A 624 -23.02 9.01 -20.23
C VAL A 624 -21.70 9.79 -20.17
N GLN A 625 -20.69 9.34 -20.91
CA GLN A 625 -19.39 10.02 -20.98
C GLN A 625 -19.50 11.45 -21.53
N ALA A 626 -20.23 11.64 -22.62
CA ALA A 626 -20.46 12.97 -23.20
C ALA A 626 -21.20 13.94 -22.24
N ASN A 627 -21.98 13.41 -21.29
CA ASN A 627 -22.57 14.22 -20.23
C ASN A 627 -21.59 14.49 -19.08
N ILE A 628 -20.70 13.55 -18.76
CA ILE A 628 -19.65 13.71 -17.74
C ILE A 628 -18.60 14.76 -18.16
N ASP A 629 -18.13 14.73 -19.41
CA ASP A 629 -17.12 15.66 -19.93
C ASP A 629 -17.64 17.08 -20.24
N ASN A 630 -18.95 17.33 -20.05
CA ASN A 630 -19.58 18.61 -20.40
C ASN A 630 -19.60 19.57 -19.21
N GLU A 631 -18.74 20.60 -19.21
CA GLU A 631 -18.67 21.64 -18.16
C GLU A 631 -19.99 22.40 -17.93
N GLN A 632 -20.97 22.34 -18.85
CA GLN A 632 -22.30 22.94 -18.67
C GLN A 632 -23.29 22.03 -17.91
N VAL A 633 -22.98 20.72 -17.81
CA VAL A 633 -23.76 19.71 -17.11
C VAL A 633 -23.14 19.41 -15.75
N LEU A 634 -21.82 19.18 -15.73
CA LEU A 634 -21.00 19.00 -14.54
C LEU A 634 -20.05 20.19 -14.41
N PRO A 635 -20.44 21.24 -13.66
CA PRO A 635 -19.60 22.41 -13.46
C PRO A 635 -18.34 22.04 -12.69
N SER A 636 -17.23 21.97 -13.40
CA SER A 636 -15.92 21.60 -12.87
C SER A 636 -15.18 22.79 -12.22
N LYS A 637 -15.90 23.79 -11.70
CA LYS A 637 -15.36 25.03 -11.10
C LYS A 637 -16.17 25.38 -9.85
N ILE A 638 -15.48 25.60 -8.74
CA ILE A 638 -16.08 25.98 -7.45
C ILE A 638 -17.01 27.20 -7.62
N GLY A 639 -18.21 27.13 -7.05
CA GLY A 639 -19.16 28.24 -7.03
C GLY A 639 -19.95 28.46 -8.32
N VAL A 640 -19.84 27.57 -9.30
CA VAL A 640 -20.76 27.53 -10.45
C VAL A 640 -21.90 26.55 -10.12
N PRO A 641 -23.16 26.99 -10.02
CA PRO A 641 -24.27 26.11 -9.67
C PRO A 641 -24.62 25.15 -10.81
N PHE A 642 -25.10 23.95 -10.46
CA PHE A 642 -25.61 22.98 -11.42
C PHE A 642 -26.80 23.52 -12.23
N PRO A 643 -26.97 23.12 -13.50
CA PRO A 643 -28.14 23.51 -14.27
C PRO A 643 -29.41 22.91 -13.67
N LYS A 644 -30.53 23.63 -13.74
CA LYS A 644 -31.84 23.18 -13.18
C LYS A 644 -32.35 21.85 -13.76
N SER A 645 -31.81 21.41 -14.90
CA SER A 645 -32.10 20.11 -15.52
C SER A 645 -31.26 18.95 -14.96
N PHE A 646 -30.25 19.21 -14.13
CA PHE A 646 -29.29 18.20 -13.66
C PHE A 646 -29.97 17.03 -12.93
N PRO A 647 -30.87 17.21 -11.93
CA PRO A 647 -31.53 16.07 -11.28
C PRO A 647 -32.37 15.20 -12.22
N ALA A 648 -32.95 15.79 -13.27
CA ALA A 648 -33.69 15.04 -14.29
C ALA A 648 -32.75 14.22 -15.19
N LEU A 649 -31.58 14.76 -15.52
CA LEU A 649 -30.54 14.06 -16.27
C LEU A 649 -29.91 12.93 -15.45
N VAL A 650 -29.60 13.15 -14.16
CA VAL A 650 -29.08 12.11 -13.25
C VAL A 650 -30.05 10.93 -13.19
N ARG A 651 -31.35 11.16 -12.98
CA ARG A 651 -32.37 10.10 -13.03
C ARG A 651 -32.39 9.36 -14.36
N GLN A 652 -32.17 10.05 -15.49
CA GLN A 652 -32.07 9.40 -16.81
C GLN A 652 -30.79 8.57 -16.96
N ILE A 653 -29.65 9.05 -16.45
CA ILE A 653 -28.36 8.36 -16.49
C ILE A 653 -28.43 7.07 -15.67
N PHE A 654 -28.85 7.15 -14.40
CA PHE A 654 -29.07 5.97 -13.55
C PHE A 654 -30.07 4.99 -14.19
N LYS A 655 -31.24 5.46 -14.64
CA LYS A 655 -32.23 4.57 -15.30
C LYS A 655 -31.69 3.82 -16.53
N ARG A 656 -30.71 4.39 -17.25
CA ARG A 656 -30.04 3.70 -18.37
C ARG A 656 -28.89 2.81 -17.89
N MET A 657 -28.07 3.25 -16.94
CA MET A 657 -26.97 2.46 -16.34
C MET A 657 -27.46 1.17 -15.67
N TYR A 658 -28.61 1.20 -14.99
CA TYR A 658 -29.29 0.01 -14.46
C TYR A 658 -29.45 -1.12 -15.50
N ARG A 659 -29.67 -0.77 -16.78
CA ARG A 659 -29.86 -1.76 -17.86
C ARG A 659 -28.61 -2.59 -18.12
N VAL A 660 -27.43 -2.07 -17.80
CA VAL A 660 -26.16 -2.82 -17.89
C VAL A 660 -26.10 -3.86 -16.78
N TYR A 661 -26.42 -3.50 -15.53
CA TYR A 661 -26.55 -4.50 -14.45
C TYR A 661 -27.57 -5.57 -14.78
N ALA A 662 -28.78 -5.19 -15.23
CA ALA A 662 -29.83 -6.13 -15.62
C ALA A 662 -29.35 -7.10 -16.72
N HIS A 663 -28.66 -6.60 -17.75
CA HIS A 663 -28.11 -7.43 -18.80
C HIS A 663 -27.00 -8.38 -18.29
N ILE A 664 -26.09 -7.89 -17.42
CA ILE A 664 -25.03 -8.71 -16.81
C ILE A 664 -25.65 -9.85 -15.98
N TYR A 665 -26.60 -9.54 -15.08
CA TYR A 665 -27.24 -10.54 -14.22
C TYR A 665 -28.04 -11.59 -14.98
N CYS A 666 -28.72 -11.22 -16.07
CA CYS A 666 -29.59 -12.16 -16.78
C CYS A 666 -28.87 -12.96 -17.89
N HIS A 667 -27.83 -12.39 -18.53
CA HIS A 667 -27.17 -13.04 -19.68
C HIS A 667 -25.71 -13.47 -19.42
N HIS A 668 -25.01 -12.85 -18.46
CA HIS A 668 -23.58 -13.06 -18.24
C HIS A 668 -23.21 -13.50 -16.82
N TYR A 669 -24.19 -13.75 -15.93
CA TYR A 669 -23.93 -14.21 -14.57
C TYR A 669 -23.11 -15.51 -14.48
N PRO A 670 -23.28 -16.54 -15.35
CA PRO A 670 -22.40 -17.71 -15.33
C PRO A 670 -20.92 -17.34 -15.54
N VAL A 671 -20.64 -16.43 -16.49
CA VAL A 671 -19.28 -15.94 -16.76
C VAL A 671 -18.74 -15.13 -15.58
N ILE A 672 -19.56 -14.26 -14.97
CA ILE A 672 -19.19 -13.51 -13.76
C ILE A 672 -18.81 -14.45 -12.60
N ARG A 673 -19.49 -15.59 -12.46
CA ARG A 673 -19.18 -16.61 -11.44
C ARG A 673 -17.88 -17.36 -11.76
N GLU A 674 -17.66 -17.75 -13.01
CA GLU A 674 -16.41 -18.40 -13.46
C GLU A 674 -15.19 -17.49 -13.28
N LEU A 675 -15.35 -16.18 -13.49
CA LEU A 675 -14.31 -15.16 -13.25
C LEU A 675 -14.14 -14.78 -11.76
N GLY A 676 -14.95 -15.33 -10.84
CA GLY A 676 -14.90 -14.97 -9.42
C GLY A 676 -15.36 -13.54 -9.10
N LEU A 677 -16.06 -12.87 -10.03
CA LEU A 677 -16.49 -11.47 -9.93
C LEU A 677 -17.88 -11.31 -9.26
N GLU A 678 -18.56 -12.41 -8.92
CA GLU A 678 -19.86 -12.43 -8.23
C GLU A 678 -19.93 -11.50 -7.00
N PRO A 679 -18.94 -11.48 -6.06
CA PRO A 679 -18.97 -10.55 -4.93
C PRO A 679 -18.87 -9.07 -5.33
N HIS A 680 -18.09 -8.76 -6.37
CA HIS A 680 -17.89 -7.40 -6.87
C HIS A 680 -19.16 -6.87 -7.56
N LEU A 681 -19.79 -7.70 -8.40
CA LEU A 681 -21.08 -7.39 -9.03
C LEU A 681 -22.17 -7.16 -7.95
N ASN A 682 -22.28 -8.06 -6.97
CA ASN A 682 -23.30 -7.99 -5.92
C ASN A 682 -23.10 -6.80 -4.98
N THR A 683 -21.86 -6.46 -4.60
CA THR A 683 -21.57 -5.30 -3.74
C THR A 683 -21.82 -3.99 -4.50
N SER A 684 -21.35 -3.90 -5.74
CA SER A 684 -21.56 -2.73 -6.61
C SER A 684 -23.05 -2.49 -6.88
N PHE A 685 -23.82 -3.55 -7.18
CA PHE A 685 -25.26 -3.46 -7.38
C PHE A 685 -26.02 -3.14 -6.07
N LYS A 686 -25.63 -3.70 -4.91
CA LYS A 686 -26.23 -3.33 -3.61
C LYS A 686 -25.97 -1.86 -3.25
N GLN A 687 -24.76 -1.34 -3.45
CA GLN A 687 -24.46 0.08 -3.28
C GLN A 687 -25.31 0.95 -4.22
N TYR A 688 -25.44 0.54 -5.49
CA TYR A 688 -26.24 1.22 -6.49
C TYR A 688 -27.74 1.28 -6.13
N VAL A 689 -28.30 0.16 -5.67
CA VAL A 689 -29.70 0.05 -5.21
C VAL A 689 -29.96 0.97 -4.02
N LEU A 690 -29.11 0.90 -2.99
CA LEU A 690 -29.24 1.74 -1.79
C LEU A 690 -29.12 3.24 -2.10
N PHE A 691 -28.26 3.62 -3.05
CA PHE A 691 -28.12 5.01 -3.47
C PHE A 691 -29.34 5.50 -4.27
N VAL A 692 -29.90 4.67 -5.14
CA VAL A 692 -31.12 5.01 -5.90
C VAL A 692 -32.35 5.16 -4.99
N ASP A 693 -32.41 4.38 -3.90
CA ASP A 693 -33.46 4.46 -2.86
C ASP A 693 -33.31 5.73 -2.00
N GLU A 694 -32.14 5.94 -1.37
CA GLU A 694 -31.88 7.09 -0.47
C GLU A 694 -32.10 8.45 -1.17
N HIS A 695 -31.74 8.58 -2.46
CA HIS A 695 -31.87 9.82 -3.24
C HIS A 695 -33.09 9.87 -4.17
N GLY A 696 -34.04 8.94 -4.02
CA GLY A 696 -35.31 8.95 -4.78
C GLY A 696 -35.16 8.98 -6.31
N LEU A 697 -34.12 8.30 -6.83
CA LEU A 697 -33.79 8.33 -8.26
C LEU A 697 -34.68 7.40 -9.10
N ALA A 698 -35.32 6.40 -8.47
CA ALA A 698 -36.27 5.50 -9.10
C ALA A 698 -37.59 6.21 -9.46
N SER A 699 -38.18 5.86 -10.61
CA SER A 699 -39.47 6.42 -11.05
C SER A 699 -40.29 5.41 -11.85
N GLY A 700 -41.49 5.12 -11.33
CA GLY A 700 -42.41 4.07 -11.78
C GLY A 700 -42.26 2.77 -10.99
N ARG A 701 -43.34 1.97 -10.89
CA ARG A 701 -43.31 0.67 -10.17
C ARG A 701 -42.36 -0.33 -10.83
N ASP A 702 -42.27 -0.29 -12.16
CA ASP A 702 -41.51 -1.26 -12.96
C ASP A 702 -40.04 -0.83 -13.18
N TYR A 703 -39.52 0.10 -12.36
CA TYR A 703 -38.16 0.66 -12.54
C TYR A 703 -37.07 -0.42 -12.47
N TRP A 704 -37.23 -1.39 -11.55
CA TRP A 704 -36.29 -2.50 -11.33
C TRP A 704 -36.57 -3.75 -12.17
N GLY A 705 -37.60 -3.72 -13.03
CA GLY A 705 -37.97 -4.77 -13.99
C GLY A 705 -37.67 -6.20 -13.53
N PRO A 706 -36.80 -6.95 -14.24
CA PRO A 706 -36.53 -8.37 -13.95
C PRO A 706 -35.64 -8.61 -12.73
N LEU A 707 -35.11 -7.57 -12.09
CA LEU A 707 -34.33 -7.67 -10.85
C LEU A 707 -35.12 -7.22 -9.61
N GLY A 708 -36.44 -7.00 -9.73
CA GLY A 708 -37.30 -6.51 -8.64
C GLY A 708 -37.14 -7.31 -7.33
N ASP A 709 -37.29 -8.63 -7.38
CA ASP A 709 -37.18 -9.50 -6.19
C ASP A 709 -35.77 -9.47 -5.56
N LEU A 710 -34.72 -9.34 -6.39
CA LEU A 710 -33.34 -9.23 -5.92
C LEU A 710 -33.10 -7.88 -5.22
N VAL A 711 -33.65 -6.80 -5.78
CA VAL A 711 -33.61 -5.45 -5.19
C VAL A 711 -34.36 -5.43 -3.86
N ASP A 712 -35.56 -6.00 -3.82
CA ASP A 712 -36.38 -6.14 -2.61
C ASP A 712 -35.65 -6.92 -1.50
N SER A 713 -34.92 -7.97 -1.87
CA SER A 713 -34.06 -8.72 -0.95
C SER A 713 -32.87 -7.87 -0.47
N MET A 714 -32.19 -7.17 -1.38
CA MET A 714 -31.06 -6.28 -1.02
C MET A 714 -31.48 -5.16 -0.05
N LEU A 715 -32.65 -4.54 -0.26
CA LEU A 715 -33.23 -3.51 0.61
C LEU A 715 -33.69 -4.04 1.98
N LYS A 716 -34.04 -5.33 2.10
CA LYS A 716 -34.41 -5.99 3.37
C LYS A 716 -33.20 -6.56 4.12
N SER A 717 -32.07 -6.73 3.45
CA SER A 717 -30.86 -7.42 3.97
C SER A 717 -29.83 -6.53 4.69
N ASP A 718 -30.12 -5.25 4.91
CA ASP A 718 -29.19 -4.23 5.45
C ASP A 718 -29.88 -3.31 6.46
#